data_AF-A0A966U2G6-F1
#
_entry.id   AF-A0A966U2G6-F1
#
_cell.length_a   1.000
_cell.length_b   1.000
_cell.length_c   1.000
_cell.angle_alpha   90.00
_cell.angle_beta   90.00
_cell.angle_gamma   90.00
#
_symmetry.space_group_name_H-M   'P 1'
#
loop_
_entity.id
_entity.type
_entity.pdbx_description
1 polymer ?
#
loop_
_entity_poly.entity_id
_entity_poly.type
_entity_poly.pdbx_seq_one_letter_code
_entity_poly.pdbx_strand_id
1 'polypeptide(L)'
;MATDTEESVQLELIRSSALFNADWYLRRHRDVAEAGMDPARHYLRHGGFENRDPGPEFSSHFYLTTYPDVAPAGINPLLHYLLIGHREGRAYAHYYQAHLAADNRERAPSSEAIQAHMVAMERKPLLSVLVPVHNTNPAHLRQMIASVTTQSWPYWELCLADDASTDSQIGDILRAAAAAEPRIRVAFRQENGHISAATNSALELATGEFACLLDHDDLLHEHALYEVAAELEAHPDADLIYTDSDLIDEDGRRFSPYFKTDWDPDLMLGHNMISHFGCYRRSLLVDLGGLRLGYEGSQDYDLALRVADASSPERIRHIPAVLYHWRQVTGASSFSQKWLDQCVASARRAIADHLSRHAVKAELQPVPCMMNFTRVVHSLPAEMPRLSVGLIAKGTSSDLLACASQLLFRAEPAPSEVLVVYPSGTTQAAQTVLAMLAQDRRVRLISVEDPADMATLRNRAVLEATGEVMVMLDGDLIPQDPSWLREMVSQALRPGVGLVGCRIIEEKGANIGLVLNAQSDLIPIGALDQGGHGVKALLRTISAVPSACMAFRRAAFLAAGSLQTGIAARDAAIGLAQRMHGMGLRHIHSPFAQFHMASPPPQASPDWQAVTADPQPAEPPESHGEDPYYNPNLALDGWFDHAATPSRRVKPWEARRRRDRLAQETRANSLIGHLPKGSRLLEIGASYSPLAPRSEGWNTTIIDHASRADLVKKYRNDPSVSTERIEAVDFVWTQG
;
A
#
# COMPACT_ATOMS: atom_id res chain seq x y z
N MET A 1 44.38 16.78 14.91
CA MET A 1 44.17 15.38 15.30
C MET A 1 42.69 15.04 15.49
N ALA A 2 41.83 15.91 16.06
CA ALA A 2 40.38 15.64 16.16
C ALA A 2 39.62 15.65 14.81
N THR A 3 40.06 16.47 13.84
CA THR A 3 39.40 16.62 12.52
C THR A 3 39.61 15.45 11.56
N ASP A 4 40.77 14.78 11.61
CA ASP A 4 41.06 13.60 10.76
C ASP A 4 40.21 12.39 11.16
N THR A 5 39.86 12.27 12.44
CA THR A 5 39.05 11.17 12.96
C THR A 5 37.58 11.33 12.55
N GLU A 6 37.07 12.56 12.61
CA GLU A 6 35.69 12.87 12.22
C GLU A 6 35.46 12.72 10.71
N GLU A 7 36.35 13.26 9.88
CA GLU A 7 36.23 13.10 8.43
C GLU A 7 36.31 11.63 8.01
N SER A 8 37.19 10.84 8.65
CA SER A 8 37.31 9.40 8.36
C SER A 8 36.01 8.65 8.66
N VAL A 9 35.31 9.00 9.75
CA VAL A 9 34.01 8.41 10.10
C VAL A 9 32.92 8.82 9.10
N GLN A 10 32.88 10.09 8.70
CA GLN A 10 31.93 10.60 7.70
C GLN A 10 32.16 9.96 6.32
N LEU A 11 33.42 9.76 5.95
CA LEU A 11 33.81 9.11 4.71
C LEU A 11 33.34 7.65 4.68
N GLU A 12 33.49 6.94 5.79
CA GLU A 12 33.06 5.55 5.92
C GLU A 12 31.54 5.42 5.89
N LEU A 13 30.81 6.36 6.53
CA LEU A 13 29.35 6.45 6.45
C LEU A 13 28.86 6.63 5.00
N ILE A 14 29.51 7.50 4.22
CA ILE A 14 29.15 7.67 2.81
C ILE A 14 29.49 6.42 2.01
N ARG A 15 30.67 5.81 2.21
CA ARG A 15 31.08 4.60 1.47
C ARG A 15 30.21 3.38 1.74
N SER A 16 29.80 3.21 2.99
CA SER A 16 28.97 2.08 3.42
C SER A 16 27.49 2.28 3.10
N SER A 17 27.09 3.49 2.68
CA SER A 17 25.73 3.78 2.26
C SER A 17 25.42 3.15 0.90
N ALA A 18 24.28 2.46 0.81
CA ALA A 18 23.72 1.97 -0.45
C ALA A 18 23.39 3.11 -1.44
N LEU A 19 23.31 4.35 -0.96
CA LEU A 19 22.98 5.55 -1.73
C LEU A 19 24.20 6.21 -2.40
N PHE A 20 25.42 5.76 -2.07
CA PHE A 20 26.65 6.20 -2.71
C PHE A 20 27.21 5.12 -3.63
N ASN A 21 27.43 5.44 -4.92
CA ASN A 21 27.96 4.50 -5.89
C ASN A 21 29.20 5.07 -6.57
N ALA A 22 30.38 4.61 -6.15
CA ALA A 22 31.66 5.12 -6.61
C ALA A 22 31.84 5.02 -8.15
N ASP A 23 31.49 3.88 -8.73
CA ASP A 23 31.64 3.66 -10.18
C ASP A 23 30.69 4.55 -10.99
N TRP A 24 29.46 4.73 -10.51
CA TRP A 24 28.49 5.63 -11.12
C TRP A 24 28.96 7.08 -11.03
N TYR A 25 29.45 7.49 -9.86
CA TYR A 25 29.91 8.84 -9.59
C TYR A 25 31.07 9.23 -10.52
N LEU A 26 32.07 8.34 -10.68
CA LEU A 26 33.21 8.57 -11.56
C LEU A 26 32.82 8.57 -13.06
N ARG A 27 31.85 7.73 -13.47
CA ARG A 27 31.33 7.78 -14.85
C ARG A 27 30.60 9.09 -15.15
N ARG A 28 29.89 9.63 -14.16
CA ARG A 28 29.08 10.86 -14.30
C ARG A 28 29.94 12.13 -14.22
N HIS A 29 31.00 12.09 -13.41
CA HIS A 29 31.89 13.22 -13.13
C HIS A 29 33.32 12.89 -13.60
N ARG A 30 33.53 13.01 -14.92
CA ARG A 30 34.82 12.69 -15.56
C ARG A 30 35.97 13.54 -15.03
N ASP A 31 35.70 14.77 -14.61
CA ASP A 31 36.65 15.66 -13.97
C ASP A 31 37.26 15.04 -12.69
N VAL A 32 36.43 14.34 -11.91
CA VAL A 32 36.88 13.64 -10.69
C VAL A 32 37.68 12.38 -11.04
N ALA A 33 37.25 11.66 -12.07
CA ALA A 33 37.93 10.45 -12.55
C ALA A 33 39.31 10.76 -13.16
N GLU A 34 39.39 11.78 -14.01
CA GLU A 34 40.63 12.22 -14.67
C GLU A 34 41.63 12.79 -13.65
N ALA A 35 41.14 13.43 -12.58
CA ALA A 35 41.97 13.90 -11.47
C ALA A 35 42.44 12.78 -10.52
N GLY A 36 41.97 11.54 -10.70
CA GLY A 36 42.32 10.39 -9.84
C GLY A 36 41.88 10.59 -8.38
N MET A 37 40.86 11.41 -8.14
CA MET A 37 40.38 11.70 -6.79
C MET A 37 39.50 10.57 -6.27
N ASP A 38 39.53 10.35 -4.96
CA ASP A 38 38.62 9.41 -4.31
C ASP A 38 37.17 9.92 -4.41
N PRO A 39 36.23 9.16 -5.02
CA PRO A 39 34.90 9.69 -5.33
C PRO A 39 34.08 9.99 -4.07
N ALA A 40 34.21 9.18 -3.01
CA ALA A 40 33.50 9.41 -1.75
C ALA A 40 34.03 10.65 -1.03
N ARG A 41 35.36 10.83 -1.03
CA ARG A 41 36.00 12.03 -0.46
C ARG A 41 35.68 13.28 -1.25
N HIS A 42 35.71 13.19 -2.58
CA HIS A 42 35.30 14.29 -3.45
C HIS A 42 33.85 14.68 -3.17
N TYR A 43 32.95 13.69 -3.14
CA TYR A 43 31.54 13.95 -2.87
C TYR A 43 31.32 14.59 -1.49
N LEU A 44 31.96 14.05 -0.44
CA LEU A 44 31.88 14.58 0.92
C LEU A 44 32.28 16.05 0.98
N ARG A 45 33.44 16.40 0.39
CA ARG A 45 34.04 17.75 0.51
C ARG A 45 33.53 18.78 -0.49
N HIS A 46 33.11 18.33 -1.68
CA HIS A 46 32.80 19.20 -2.80
C HIS A 46 31.49 18.81 -3.47
N GLY A 47 31.38 17.56 -3.92
CA GLY A 47 30.29 17.14 -4.80
C GLY A 47 28.89 17.38 -4.24
N GLY A 48 28.65 17.05 -2.97
CA GLY A 48 27.34 17.28 -2.35
C GLY A 48 26.95 18.77 -2.29
N PHE A 49 27.91 19.67 -2.09
CA PHE A 49 27.69 21.12 -2.07
C PHE A 49 27.57 21.72 -3.47
N GLU A 50 28.13 21.05 -4.47
CA GLU A 50 28.01 21.39 -5.89
C GLU A 50 26.73 20.82 -6.54
N ASN A 51 25.78 20.30 -5.74
CA ASN A 51 24.58 19.62 -6.22
C ASN A 51 24.87 18.38 -7.11
N ARG A 52 26.05 17.75 -6.98
CA ARG A 52 26.34 16.48 -7.64
C ARG A 52 25.69 15.36 -6.86
N ASP A 53 25.16 14.36 -7.55
CA ASP A 53 24.49 13.24 -6.90
C ASP A 53 25.52 12.16 -6.50
N PRO A 54 25.43 11.58 -5.29
CA PRO A 54 26.38 10.55 -4.80
C PRO A 54 26.24 9.19 -5.50
N GLY A 55 25.10 8.95 -6.14
CA GLY A 55 24.71 7.70 -6.73
C GLY A 55 23.34 7.83 -7.39
N PRO A 56 22.87 6.77 -8.07
CA PRO A 56 21.63 6.82 -8.80
C PRO A 56 20.38 6.86 -7.89
N GLU A 57 20.49 6.73 -6.57
CA GLU A 57 19.35 6.60 -5.65
C GLU A 57 19.13 7.84 -4.77
N PHE A 58 19.97 8.87 -4.89
CA PHE A 58 19.91 10.06 -4.04
C PHE A 58 20.21 11.32 -4.86
N SER A 59 19.32 12.30 -4.78
CA SER A 59 19.54 13.61 -5.41
C SER A 59 19.96 14.66 -4.38
N SER A 60 21.21 15.13 -4.49
CA SER A 60 21.74 16.20 -3.64
C SER A 60 21.00 17.50 -3.86
N HIS A 61 20.69 17.79 -5.13
CA HIS A 61 19.95 18.99 -5.50
C HIS A 61 18.55 18.99 -4.89
N PHE A 62 17.80 17.92 -5.10
CA PHE A 62 16.47 17.75 -4.51
C PHE A 62 16.51 17.90 -2.99
N TYR A 63 17.48 17.25 -2.36
CA TYR A 63 17.59 17.24 -0.90
C TYR A 63 17.88 18.64 -0.33
N LEU A 64 18.82 19.38 -0.92
CA LEU A 64 19.16 20.74 -0.46
C LEU A 64 18.07 21.77 -0.77
N THR A 65 17.32 21.58 -1.85
CA THR A 65 16.21 22.48 -2.22
C THR A 65 14.95 22.21 -1.41
N THR A 66 14.65 20.94 -1.12
CA THR A 66 13.51 20.54 -0.29
C THR A 66 13.73 20.90 1.17
N TYR A 67 14.97 20.84 1.64
CA TYR A 67 15.34 21.08 3.03
C TYR A 67 16.29 22.28 3.17
N PRO A 68 15.75 23.51 3.15
CA PRO A 68 16.53 24.73 3.12
C PRO A 68 17.28 25.01 4.43
N ASP A 69 17.07 24.23 5.48
CA ASP A 69 17.85 24.25 6.72
C ASP A 69 19.22 23.55 6.58
N VAL A 70 19.36 22.63 5.62
CA VAL A 70 20.57 21.81 5.45
C VAL A 70 21.70 22.59 4.78
N ALA A 71 21.39 23.34 3.71
CA ALA A 71 22.41 24.07 2.96
C ALA A 71 23.09 25.18 3.80
N PRO A 72 22.37 26.02 4.57
CA PRO A 72 22.98 27.02 5.45
C PRO A 72 23.77 26.41 6.62
N ALA A 73 23.39 25.20 7.07
CA ALA A 73 24.13 24.47 8.08
C ALA A 73 25.49 23.95 7.58
N GLY A 74 25.75 24.02 6.26
CA GLY A 74 27.01 23.58 5.66
C GLY A 74 27.25 22.07 5.76
N ILE A 75 26.17 21.28 5.90
CA ILE A 75 26.25 19.82 6.03
C ILE A 75 26.05 19.20 4.64
N ASN A 76 26.89 18.23 4.27
CA ASN A 76 26.73 17.48 3.02
C ASN A 76 25.35 16.79 2.98
N PRO A 77 24.59 16.85 1.87
CA PRO A 77 23.20 16.41 1.83
C PRO A 77 22.99 14.93 2.14
N LEU A 78 23.80 14.04 1.55
CA LEU A 78 23.70 12.61 1.85
C LEU A 78 24.15 12.32 3.29
N LEU A 79 25.19 12.99 3.77
CA LEU A 79 25.62 12.82 5.16
C LEU A 79 24.55 13.31 6.14
N HIS A 80 23.91 14.45 5.86
CA HIS A 80 22.78 14.96 6.63
C HIS A 80 21.64 13.95 6.63
N TYR A 81 21.29 13.40 5.47
CA TYR A 81 20.28 12.37 5.36
C TYR A 81 20.61 11.14 6.21
N LEU A 82 21.82 10.60 6.09
CA LEU A 82 22.27 9.41 6.81
C LEU A 82 22.35 9.58 8.33
N LEU A 83 22.56 10.81 8.83
CA LEU A 83 22.68 11.08 10.26
C LEU A 83 21.36 11.52 10.90
N ILE A 84 20.59 12.34 10.19
CA ILE A 84 19.48 13.12 10.74
C ILE A 84 18.23 12.95 9.87
N GLY A 85 18.34 13.25 8.58
CA GLY A 85 17.18 13.40 7.72
C GLY A 85 16.33 12.14 7.55
N HIS A 86 16.95 10.97 7.50
CA HIS A 86 16.19 9.71 7.44
C HIS A 86 15.32 9.51 8.69
N ARG A 87 15.77 9.98 9.86
CA ARG A 87 15.02 9.91 11.12
C ARG A 87 13.87 10.90 11.16
N GLU A 88 14.04 12.01 10.48
CA GLU A 88 13.02 13.06 10.30
C GLU A 88 12.07 12.77 9.12
N GLY A 89 12.23 11.63 8.42
CA GLY A 89 11.38 11.25 7.28
C GLY A 89 11.61 12.10 6.03
N ARG A 90 12.82 12.66 5.86
CA ARG A 90 13.18 13.49 4.72
C ARG A 90 13.34 12.64 3.45
N ALA A 91 12.61 12.96 2.38
CA ALA A 91 12.76 12.32 1.08
C ALA A 91 14.10 12.67 0.43
N TYR A 92 14.62 11.83 -0.46
CA TYR A 92 15.92 12.08 -1.11
C TYR A 92 15.97 11.71 -2.61
N ALA A 93 14.80 11.43 -3.20
CA ALA A 93 14.51 11.28 -4.64
C ALA A 93 15.54 10.53 -5.51
N HIS A 94 15.25 9.27 -5.88
CA HIS A 94 15.48 8.79 -7.27
C HIS A 94 14.83 7.43 -7.65
N TYR A 95 14.35 6.60 -6.70
CA TYR A 95 13.63 5.35 -7.04
C TYR A 95 12.48 5.56 -8.04
N TYR A 96 11.91 6.76 -8.02
CA TYR A 96 10.80 7.12 -8.88
C TYR A 96 11.18 7.32 -10.35
N GLN A 97 12.40 7.76 -10.70
CA GLN A 97 12.74 8.04 -12.11
C GLN A 97 12.82 6.77 -12.97
N ALA A 98 13.33 5.68 -12.41
CA ALA A 98 13.34 4.37 -13.07
C ALA A 98 11.91 3.84 -13.28
N HIS A 99 11.07 3.95 -12.24
CA HIS A 99 9.64 3.65 -12.32
C HIS A 99 8.94 4.49 -13.40
N LEU A 100 9.16 5.81 -13.42
CA LEU A 100 8.61 6.71 -14.43
C LEU A 100 9.05 6.34 -15.84
N ALA A 101 10.32 6.01 -16.03
CA ALA A 101 10.83 5.61 -17.34
C ALA A 101 10.18 4.30 -17.82
N ALA A 102 9.95 3.33 -16.91
CA ALA A 102 9.24 2.10 -17.22
C ALA A 102 7.75 2.35 -17.52
N ASP A 103 7.04 3.09 -16.66
CA ASP A 103 5.63 3.42 -16.84
C ASP A 103 5.39 4.23 -18.12
N ASN A 104 6.22 5.23 -18.42
CA ASN A 104 6.15 5.99 -19.67
C ASN A 104 6.41 5.10 -20.91
N ARG A 105 7.38 4.18 -20.85
CA ARG A 105 7.63 3.22 -21.95
C ARG A 105 6.46 2.26 -22.15
N GLU A 106 5.78 1.90 -21.08
CA GLU A 106 4.61 1.03 -21.15
C GLU A 106 3.38 1.77 -21.68
N ARG A 107 3.29 3.08 -21.43
CA ARG A 107 2.21 3.94 -21.93
C ARG A 107 2.43 4.41 -23.38
N ALA A 108 3.67 4.63 -23.83
CA ALA A 108 3.95 5.17 -25.16
C ALA A 108 3.46 4.30 -26.36
N PRO A 109 3.64 2.96 -26.38
CA PRO A 109 3.02 2.06 -27.38
C PRO A 109 1.52 1.89 -27.17
N SER A 110 1.01 2.28 -25.99
CA SER A 110 -0.37 2.06 -25.58
C SER A 110 -1.33 3.14 -26.03
N SER A 111 -0.92 4.28 -26.57
CA SER A 111 -1.88 5.31 -27.06
C SER A 111 -2.86 4.73 -28.10
N GLU A 112 -2.41 3.81 -28.97
CA GLU A 112 -3.31 3.08 -29.88
C GLU A 112 -4.21 2.07 -29.15
N ALA A 113 -3.69 1.38 -28.12
CA ALA A 113 -4.45 0.42 -27.33
C ALA A 113 -5.50 1.10 -26.44
N ILE A 114 -5.15 2.24 -25.85
CA ILE A 114 -6.01 3.15 -25.11
C ILE A 114 -7.08 3.67 -26.06
N GLN A 115 -6.72 4.16 -27.24
CA GLN A 115 -7.70 4.62 -28.21
C GLN A 115 -8.67 3.50 -28.64
N ALA A 116 -8.17 2.30 -28.91
CA ALA A 116 -9.00 1.15 -29.25
C ALA A 116 -9.92 0.73 -28.09
N HIS A 117 -9.40 0.74 -26.85
CA HIS A 117 -10.19 0.47 -25.65
C HIS A 117 -11.28 1.53 -25.47
N MET A 118 -10.90 2.80 -25.54
CA MET A 118 -11.81 3.93 -25.46
C MET A 118 -12.92 3.85 -26.48
N VAL A 119 -12.63 3.56 -27.75
CA VAL A 119 -13.67 3.42 -28.79
C VAL A 119 -14.66 2.33 -28.40
N ALA A 120 -14.16 1.23 -27.85
CA ALA A 120 -14.94 0.03 -27.60
C ALA A 120 -15.64 -0.01 -26.23
N MET A 121 -15.40 0.95 -25.33
CA MET A 121 -16.19 1.13 -24.10
C MET A 121 -17.63 1.46 -24.44
N GLU A 122 -18.59 0.87 -23.76
CA GLU A 122 -20.02 1.14 -23.98
C GLU A 122 -20.44 2.43 -23.29
N ARG A 123 -20.00 2.64 -22.04
CA ARG A 123 -20.28 3.88 -21.32
C ARG A 123 -19.27 4.96 -21.74
N LYS A 124 -19.78 6.17 -21.93
CA LYS A 124 -18.99 7.39 -22.15
C LYS A 124 -19.30 8.42 -21.06
N PRO A 125 -18.95 8.16 -19.79
CA PRO A 125 -19.27 9.08 -18.71
C PRO A 125 -18.67 10.47 -19.00
N LEU A 126 -19.50 11.50 -18.84
CA LEU A 126 -19.07 12.89 -18.85
C LEU A 126 -18.46 13.22 -17.48
N LEU A 127 -17.21 13.68 -17.47
CA LEU A 127 -16.48 14.06 -16.27
C LEU A 127 -16.37 15.59 -16.17
N SER A 128 -16.89 16.19 -15.11
CA SER A 128 -16.80 17.63 -14.86
C SER A 128 -15.61 17.93 -13.96
N VAL A 129 -14.57 18.58 -14.48
CA VAL A 129 -13.41 18.99 -13.70
C VAL A 129 -13.72 20.33 -13.02
N LEU A 130 -13.70 20.37 -11.69
CA LEU A 130 -14.01 21.53 -10.87
C LEU A 130 -12.72 22.23 -10.45
N VAL A 131 -12.59 23.51 -10.79
CA VAL A 131 -11.38 24.28 -10.50
C VAL A 131 -11.74 25.62 -9.84
N PRO A 132 -11.46 25.80 -8.54
CA PRO A 132 -11.50 27.10 -7.89
C PRO A 132 -10.28 27.94 -8.29
N VAL A 133 -10.46 29.20 -8.68
CA VAL A 133 -9.38 30.06 -9.15
C VAL A 133 -9.30 31.33 -8.32
N HIS A 134 -8.15 31.63 -7.72
CA HIS A 134 -7.90 32.91 -7.06
C HIS A 134 -6.44 33.34 -7.18
N ASN A 135 -6.15 34.45 -7.88
CA ASN A 135 -4.83 35.11 -7.89
C ASN A 135 -3.61 34.17 -8.08
N THR A 136 -3.76 33.16 -8.94
CA THR A 136 -2.69 32.19 -9.24
C THR A 136 -1.67 32.75 -10.23
N ASN A 137 -0.55 32.06 -10.41
CA ASN A 137 0.40 32.40 -11.47
C ASN A 137 -0.26 32.21 -12.85
N PRO A 138 -0.31 33.25 -13.70
CA PRO A 138 -0.92 33.18 -15.04
C PRO A 138 -0.34 32.08 -15.94
N ALA A 139 0.94 31.73 -15.80
CA ALA A 139 1.55 30.64 -16.56
C ALA A 139 1.07 29.27 -16.07
N HIS A 140 1.00 29.06 -14.76
CA HIS A 140 0.50 27.81 -14.18
C HIS A 140 -0.96 27.59 -14.51
N LEU A 141 -1.80 28.63 -14.46
CA LEU A 141 -3.21 28.54 -14.86
C LEU A 141 -3.36 28.07 -16.31
N ARG A 142 -2.55 28.61 -17.24
CA ARG A 142 -2.56 28.17 -18.65
C ARG A 142 -2.11 26.71 -18.78
N GLN A 143 -1.10 26.27 -18.02
CA GLN A 143 -0.65 24.88 -18.03
C GLN A 143 -1.71 23.93 -17.46
N MET A 144 -2.40 24.32 -16.38
CA MET A 144 -3.51 23.56 -15.80
C MET A 144 -4.65 23.41 -16.82
N ILE A 145 -5.11 24.51 -17.43
CA ILE A 145 -6.12 24.47 -18.50
C ILE A 145 -5.65 23.56 -19.63
N ALA A 146 -4.40 23.69 -20.07
CA ALA A 146 -3.82 22.85 -21.11
C ALA A 146 -3.90 21.35 -20.74
N SER A 147 -3.54 20.98 -19.49
CA SER A 147 -3.55 19.60 -19.02
C SER A 147 -4.94 18.94 -19.06
N VAL A 148 -6.02 19.72 -18.99
CA VAL A 148 -7.40 19.24 -19.16
C VAL A 148 -7.76 19.19 -20.65
N THR A 149 -7.42 20.23 -21.42
CA THR A 149 -7.78 20.29 -22.85
C THR A 149 -7.10 19.22 -23.71
N THR A 150 -5.94 18.72 -23.28
CA THR A 150 -5.18 17.67 -23.97
C THR A 150 -5.49 16.27 -23.46
N GLN A 151 -6.48 16.09 -22.58
CA GLN A 151 -6.88 14.77 -22.11
C GLN A 151 -7.28 13.87 -23.27
N SER A 152 -6.76 12.64 -23.24
CA SER A 152 -7.11 11.59 -24.19
C SER A 152 -8.60 11.27 -24.20
N TRP A 153 -9.24 11.22 -23.03
CA TRP A 153 -10.70 11.06 -22.93
C TRP A 153 -11.40 12.33 -23.44
N PRO A 154 -12.33 12.26 -24.39
CA PRO A 154 -12.92 13.48 -24.97
C PRO A 154 -14.19 13.96 -24.24
N TYR A 155 -14.80 13.11 -23.38
CA TYR A 155 -16.06 13.40 -22.71
C TYR A 155 -15.80 14.06 -21.35
N TRP A 156 -15.41 15.32 -21.40
CA TRP A 156 -15.19 16.15 -20.22
C TRP A 156 -15.76 17.55 -20.40
N GLU A 157 -15.92 18.24 -19.28
CA GLU A 157 -16.10 19.68 -19.23
C GLU A 157 -15.25 20.26 -18.09
N LEU A 158 -14.81 21.50 -18.25
CA LEU A 158 -13.98 22.20 -17.27
C LEU A 158 -14.78 23.34 -16.67
N CYS A 159 -15.12 23.22 -15.40
CA CYS A 159 -15.93 24.16 -14.64
C CYS A 159 -15.01 25.01 -13.75
N LEU A 160 -14.75 26.24 -14.17
CA LEU A 160 -13.88 27.20 -13.48
C LEU A 160 -14.72 28.18 -12.68
N ALA A 161 -14.33 28.45 -11.44
CA ALA A 161 -14.91 29.50 -10.63
C ALA A 161 -13.83 30.49 -10.19
N ASP A 162 -13.82 31.67 -10.81
CA ASP A 162 -12.97 32.77 -10.39
C ASP A 162 -13.53 33.39 -9.10
N ASP A 163 -12.79 33.22 -8.02
CA ASP A 163 -13.16 33.66 -6.67
C ASP A 163 -12.68 35.09 -6.42
N ALA A 164 -13.16 36.00 -7.27
CA ALA A 164 -12.84 37.43 -7.26
C ALA A 164 -11.32 37.71 -7.32
N SER A 165 -10.61 37.13 -8.30
CA SER A 165 -9.20 37.45 -8.54
C SER A 165 -9.02 38.95 -8.81
N THR A 166 -8.01 39.54 -8.17
CA THR A 166 -7.66 40.95 -8.31
C THR A 166 -6.74 41.21 -9.51
N ASP A 167 -6.02 40.18 -9.97
CA ASP A 167 -5.24 40.25 -11.19
C ASP A 167 -6.16 40.10 -12.42
N SER A 168 -6.29 41.17 -13.20
CA SER A 168 -7.14 41.19 -14.40
C SER A 168 -6.70 40.16 -15.45
N GLN A 169 -5.42 39.76 -15.47
CA GLN A 169 -4.91 38.77 -16.41
C GLN A 169 -5.57 37.40 -16.21
N ILE A 170 -5.95 37.06 -14.97
CA ILE A 170 -6.66 35.81 -14.66
C ILE A 170 -8.02 35.79 -15.35
N GLY A 171 -8.80 36.86 -15.17
CA GLY A 171 -10.11 36.99 -15.82
C GLY A 171 -10.02 36.93 -17.35
N ASP A 172 -8.99 37.55 -17.94
CA ASP A 172 -8.76 37.51 -19.39
C ASP A 172 -8.38 36.11 -19.89
N ILE A 173 -7.55 35.36 -19.15
CA ILE A 173 -7.21 33.96 -19.47
C ILE A 173 -8.47 33.09 -19.46
N LEU A 174 -9.30 33.22 -18.43
CA LEU A 174 -10.51 32.40 -18.29
C LEU A 174 -11.52 32.70 -19.40
N ARG A 175 -11.74 33.98 -19.73
CA ARG A 175 -12.62 34.37 -20.86
C ARG A 175 -12.07 33.86 -22.19
N ALA A 176 -10.77 33.96 -22.43
CA ALA A 176 -10.14 33.46 -23.65
C ALA A 176 -10.27 31.93 -23.77
N ALA A 177 -10.06 31.20 -22.67
CA ALA A 177 -10.21 29.74 -22.65
C ALA A 177 -11.65 29.31 -22.96
N ALA A 178 -12.65 29.93 -22.31
CA ALA A 178 -14.06 29.66 -22.57
C ALA A 178 -14.50 29.99 -24.01
N ALA A 179 -13.90 31.01 -24.62
CA ALA A 179 -14.16 31.36 -26.02
C ALA A 179 -13.52 30.36 -27.01
N ALA A 180 -12.36 29.80 -26.65
CA ALA A 180 -11.60 28.89 -27.52
C ALA A 180 -12.11 27.44 -27.46
N GLU A 181 -12.63 27.00 -26.32
CA GLU A 181 -13.07 25.63 -26.10
C GLU A 181 -14.47 25.60 -25.46
N PRO A 182 -15.52 25.15 -26.19
CA PRO A 182 -16.91 25.21 -25.73
C PRO A 182 -17.21 24.30 -24.52
N ARG A 183 -16.32 23.34 -24.21
CA ARG A 183 -16.42 22.50 -23.00
C ARG A 183 -15.94 23.22 -21.73
N ILE A 184 -15.38 24.43 -21.84
CA ILE A 184 -14.94 25.24 -20.70
C ILE A 184 -16.07 26.19 -20.28
N ARG A 185 -16.45 26.15 -19.00
CA ARG A 185 -17.47 27.01 -18.38
C ARG A 185 -16.83 27.79 -17.25
N VAL A 186 -17.19 29.07 -17.12
CA VAL A 186 -16.59 29.96 -16.12
C VAL A 186 -17.67 30.71 -15.34
N ALA A 187 -17.58 30.69 -14.02
CA ALA A 187 -18.31 31.57 -13.12
C ALA A 187 -17.36 32.64 -12.56
N PHE A 188 -17.78 33.90 -12.57
CA PHE A 188 -17.06 35.02 -11.97
C PHE A 188 -17.77 35.46 -10.70
N ARG A 189 -17.20 35.13 -9.54
CA ARG A 189 -17.76 35.49 -8.23
C ARG A 189 -17.47 36.96 -7.94
N GLN A 190 -18.39 37.62 -7.24
CA GLN A 190 -18.27 39.04 -6.89
C GLN A 190 -17.45 39.26 -5.61
N GLU A 191 -17.36 38.24 -4.76
CA GLU A 191 -16.68 38.27 -3.47
C GLU A 191 -15.83 37.01 -3.31
N ASN A 192 -14.66 37.16 -2.68
CA ASN A 192 -13.77 36.05 -2.35
C ASN A 192 -14.39 35.22 -1.21
N GLY A 193 -14.87 34.02 -1.54
CA GLY A 193 -15.48 33.08 -0.61
C GLY A 193 -14.56 31.91 -0.21
N HIS A 194 -13.29 31.97 -0.62
CA HIS A 194 -12.30 30.93 -0.49
C HIS A 194 -12.65 29.63 -1.23
N ILE A 195 -11.74 28.65 -1.13
CA ILE A 195 -11.75 27.41 -1.91
C ILE A 195 -13.08 26.65 -1.82
N SER A 196 -13.70 26.55 -0.65
CA SER A 196 -14.96 25.82 -0.48
C SER A 196 -16.11 26.44 -1.29
N ALA A 197 -16.29 27.77 -1.19
CA ALA A 197 -17.35 28.47 -1.91
C ALA A 197 -17.09 28.51 -3.42
N ALA A 198 -15.83 28.72 -3.82
CA ALA A 198 -15.42 28.71 -5.22
C ALA A 198 -15.66 27.34 -5.87
N THR A 199 -15.24 26.24 -5.22
CA THR A 199 -15.47 24.88 -5.73
C THR A 199 -16.97 24.56 -5.81
N ASN A 200 -17.79 25.05 -4.88
CA ASN A 200 -19.25 24.89 -4.98
C ASN A 200 -19.84 25.65 -6.17
N SER A 201 -19.35 26.87 -6.48
CA SER A 201 -19.75 27.57 -7.72
C SER A 201 -19.32 26.83 -8.99
N ALA A 202 -18.16 26.15 -8.98
CA ALA A 202 -17.77 25.27 -10.07
C ALA A 202 -18.69 24.04 -10.16
N LEU A 203 -19.08 23.45 -9.03
CA LEU A 203 -20.03 22.33 -8.97
C LEU A 203 -21.42 22.69 -9.54
N GLU A 204 -21.88 23.94 -9.35
CA GLU A 204 -23.13 24.44 -9.93
C GLU A 204 -23.11 24.47 -11.47
N LEU A 205 -21.94 24.67 -12.08
CA LEU A 205 -21.77 24.61 -13.54
C LEU A 205 -21.76 23.18 -14.09
N ALA A 206 -21.46 22.20 -13.23
CA ALA A 206 -21.18 20.83 -13.60
C ALA A 206 -22.46 20.04 -13.95
N THR A 207 -22.41 19.37 -15.09
CA THR A 207 -23.46 18.54 -15.69
C THR A 207 -23.05 17.09 -15.88
N GLY A 208 -21.77 16.76 -15.69
CA GLY A 208 -21.23 15.41 -15.77
C GLY A 208 -21.81 14.45 -14.75
N GLU A 209 -21.60 13.14 -15.00
CA GLU A 209 -21.97 12.09 -14.04
C GLU A 209 -21.11 12.18 -12.79
N PHE A 210 -19.84 12.56 -12.97
CA PHE A 210 -18.84 12.72 -11.91
C PHE A 210 -18.26 14.12 -11.91
N ALA A 211 -17.91 14.59 -10.73
CA ALA A 211 -17.17 15.82 -10.49
C ALA A 211 -15.76 15.50 -9.96
N CYS A 212 -14.74 15.98 -10.66
CA CYS A 212 -13.32 15.72 -10.38
C CYS A 212 -12.68 17.00 -9.86
N LEU A 213 -12.01 16.97 -8.70
CA LEU A 213 -11.33 18.14 -8.14
C LEU A 213 -9.98 18.37 -8.81
N LEU A 214 -9.61 19.61 -9.09
CA LEU A 214 -8.29 20.00 -9.59
C LEU A 214 -7.92 21.40 -9.09
N ASP A 215 -6.71 21.55 -8.55
CA ASP A 215 -6.20 22.86 -8.13
C ASP A 215 -5.70 23.65 -9.35
N HIS A 216 -5.89 24.98 -9.31
CA HIS A 216 -5.68 25.87 -10.46
C HIS A 216 -4.24 25.99 -10.98
N ASP A 217 -3.25 25.46 -10.25
CA ASP A 217 -1.83 25.50 -10.55
C ASP A 217 -1.21 24.11 -10.70
N ASP A 218 -1.99 23.04 -10.52
CA ASP A 218 -1.56 21.65 -10.64
C ASP A 218 -1.88 21.06 -12.01
N LEU A 219 -1.33 19.86 -12.29
CA LEU A 219 -1.47 19.20 -13.59
C LEU A 219 -2.09 17.81 -13.45
N LEU A 220 -2.93 17.47 -14.42
CA LEU A 220 -3.36 16.09 -14.64
C LEU A 220 -2.44 15.38 -15.63
N HIS A 221 -2.25 14.08 -15.43
CA HIS A 221 -1.67 13.21 -16.45
C HIS A 221 -2.59 13.16 -17.68
N GLU A 222 -2.06 13.10 -18.91
CA GLU A 222 -2.81 13.07 -20.19
C GLU A 222 -3.88 11.97 -20.33
N HIS A 223 -3.84 10.95 -19.46
CA HIS A 223 -4.74 9.80 -19.45
C HIS A 223 -5.59 9.74 -18.17
N ALA A 224 -5.52 10.75 -17.29
CA ALA A 224 -6.21 10.76 -16.01
C ALA A 224 -7.73 10.57 -16.16
N LEU A 225 -8.37 11.35 -17.04
CA LEU A 225 -9.81 11.24 -17.27
C LEU A 225 -10.21 9.95 -17.98
N TYR A 226 -9.33 9.37 -18.79
CA TYR A 226 -9.56 8.07 -19.42
C TYR A 226 -9.52 6.94 -18.39
N GLU A 227 -8.54 6.95 -17.48
CA GLU A 227 -8.40 5.95 -16.42
C GLU A 227 -9.63 5.98 -15.50
N VAL A 228 -10.12 7.17 -15.13
CA VAL A 228 -11.38 7.32 -14.37
C VAL A 228 -12.57 6.76 -15.15
N ALA A 229 -12.68 7.06 -16.45
CA ALA A 229 -13.77 6.53 -17.27
C ALA A 229 -13.70 5.00 -17.43
N ALA A 230 -12.50 4.43 -17.55
CA ALA A 230 -12.28 3.00 -17.63
C ALA A 230 -12.65 2.29 -16.32
N GLU A 231 -12.34 2.90 -15.17
CA GLU A 231 -12.77 2.39 -13.86
C GLU A 231 -14.31 2.42 -13.74
N LEU A 232 -14.97 3.47 -14.22
CA LEU A 232 -16.44 3.57 -14.25
C LEU A 232 -17.11 2.59 -15.22
N GLU A 233 -16.44 2.18 -16.29
CA GLU A 233 -16.94 1.11 -17.16
C GLU A 233 -16.96 -0.23 -16.41
N ALA A 234 -15.91 -0.50 -15.63
CA ALA A 234 -15.80 -1.74 -14.84
C ALA A 234 -16.67 -1.71 -13.57
N HIS A 235 -16.81 -0.55 -12.95
CA HIS A 235 -17.49 -0.33 -11.66
C HIS A 235 -18.50 0.82 -11.79
N PRO A 236 -19.63 0.57 -12.47
CA PRO A 236 -20.58 1.63 -12.78
C PRO A 236 -21.28 2.24 -11.57
N ASP A 237 -21.22 1.54 -10.46
CA ASP A 237 -21.81 1.87 -9.18
C ASP A 237 -20.85 2.61 -8.25
N ALA A 238 -19.60 2.89 -8.64
CA ALA A 238 -18.65 3.66 -7.84
C ALA A 238 -19.24 5.03 -7.41
N ASP A 239 -18.93 5.52 -6.22
CA ASP A 239 -19.33 6.88 -5.78
C ASP A 239 -18.14 7.81 -5.62
N LEU A 240 -16.96 7.23 -5.44
CA LEU A 240 -15.71 7.94 -5.25
C LEU A 240 -14.60 7.15 -5.91
N ILE A 241 -13.82 7.83 -6.75
CA ILE A 241 -12.60 7.32 -7.36
C ILE A 241 -11.45 8.26 -6.96
N TYR A 242 -10.34 7.69 -6.49
CA TYR A 242 -9.11 8.44 -6.23
C TYR A 242 -7.90 7.73 -6.83
N THR A 243 -6.78 8.45 -6.94
CA THR A 243 -5.59 8.00 -7.68
C THR A 243 -4.33 8.25 -6.87
N ASP A 244 -3.23 7.59 -7.22
CA ASP A 244 -1.90 7.98 -6.75
C ASP A 244 -1.54 9.39 -7.27
N SER A 245 -0.57 10.01 -6.62
CA SER A 245 -0.10 11.36 -6.93
C SER A 245 1.39 11.50 -6.70
N ASP A 246 2.01 12.51 -7.28
CA ASP A 246 3.40 12.87 -7.01
C ASP A 246 3.54 14.41 -6.94
N LEU A 247 4.78 14.86 -6.74
CA LEU A 247 5.14 16.26 -6.80
C LEU A 247 5.80 16.58 -8.15
N ILE A 248 5.65 17.81 -8.64
CA ILE A 248 6.30 18.30 -9.86
C ILE A 248 6.96 19.66 -9.63
N ASP A 249 8.22 19.79 -10.06
CA ASP A 249 8.97 21.05 -9.93
C ASP A 249 8.68 22.03 -11.10
N GLU A 250 9.32 23.20 -11.05
CA GLU A 250 9.19 24.24 -12.07
C GLU A 250 9.76 23.84 -13.44
N ASP A 251 10.69 22.87 -13.47
CA ASP A 251 11.27 22.31 -14.69
C ASP A 251 10.43 21.15 -15.26
N GLY A 252 9.32 20.80 -14.60
CA GLY A 252 8.45 19.69 -14.97
C GLY A 252 8.98 18.31 -14.57
N ARG A 253 9.98 18.23 -13.67
CA ARG A 253 10.47 16.95 -13.14
C ARG A 253 9.57 16.49 -12.01
N ARG A 254 9.13 15.24 -12.11
CA ARG A 254 8.27 14.60 -11.10
C ARG A 254 9.09 13.89 -10.02
N PHE A 255 8.67 13.93 -8.76
CA PHE A 255 9.37 13.35 -7.60
C PHE A 255 8.41 13.06 -6.43
N SER A 256 8.89 12.35 -5.40
CA SER A 256 8.14 12.02 -4.18
C SER A 256 6.73 11.46 -4.43
N PRO A 257 6.60 10.28 -5.08
CA PRO A 257 5.30 9.67 -5.30
C PRO A 257 4.64 9.27 -3.98
N TYR A 258 3.33 9.43 -3.93
CA TYR A 258 2.47 8.82 -2.93
C TYR A 258 1.68 7.67 -3.57
N PHE A 259 2.21 6.46 -3.41
CA PHE A 259 1.51 5.22 -3.77
C PHE A 259 0.54 4.84 -2.65
N LYS A 260 -0.74 5.12 -2.88
CA LYS A 260 -1.84 4.97 -1.91
C LYS A 260 -2.30 3.52 -1.83
N THR A 261 -2.81 3.12 -0.68
CA THR A 261 -3.54 1.85 -0.55
C THR A 261 -4.92 1.99 -1.21
N ASP A 262 -5.58 0.86 -1.48
CA ASP A 262 -7.03 0.84 -1.64
C ASP A 262 -7.71 1.33 -0.33
N TRP A 263 -9.03 1.52 -0.38
CA TRP A 263 -9.76 2.21 0.67
C TRP A 263 -9.48 1.62 2.07
N ASP A 264 -8.80 2.42 2.89
CA ASP A 264 -8.46 2.08 4.27
C ASP A 264 -9.08 3.12 5.20
N PRO A 265 -10.22 2.81 5.84
CA PRO A 265 -10.91 3.76 6.71
C PRO A 265 -10.10 4.05 7.99
N ASP A 266 -9.15 3.19 8.36
CA ASP A 266 -8.28 3.43 9.52
C ASP A 266 -7.19 4.44 9.19
N LEU A 267 -6.55 4.28 8.03
CA LEU A 267 -5.56 5.22 7.53
C LEU A 267 -6.19 6.59 7.22
N MET A 268 -7.41 6.58 6.67
CA MET A 268 -8.18 7.79 6.38
C MET A 268 -8.49 8.62 7.63
N LEU A 269 -8.40 8.08 8.85
CA LEU A 269 -8.55 8.86 10.09
C LEU A 269 -7.21 9.42 10.61
N GLY A 270 -6.09 8.98 10.03
CA GLY A 270 -4.76 9.51 10.33
C GLY A 270 -4.39 10.73 9.46
N HIS A 271 -4.83 10.70 8.20
CA HIS A 271 -4.67 11.77 7.23
C HIS A 271 -5.60 11.60 6.01
N ASN A 272 -5.71 12.64 5.18
CA ASN A 272 -6.46 12.58 3.93
C ASN A 272 -5.68 11.78 2.88
N MET A 273 -6.05 10.51 2.69
CA MET A 273 -5.45 9.67 1.65
C MET A 273 -5.92 10.02 0.23
N ILE A 274 -7.09 10.65 0.09
CA ILE A 274 -7.74 10.87 -1.22
C ILE A 274 -7.16 12.08 -1.96
N SER A 275 -6.67 13.10 -1.25
CA SER A 275 -6.12 14.34 -1.83
C SER A 275 -5.31 14.09 -3.12
N HIS A 276 -5.33 14.93 -4.15
CA HIS A 276 -6.16 16.10 -4.44
C HIS A 276 -7.18 15.80 -5.57
N PHE A 277 -6.91 14.77 -6.38
CA PHE A 277 -7.73 14.35 -7.53
C PHE A 277 -8.82 13.36 -7.15
N GLY A 278 -9.70 13.78 -6.24
CA GLY A 278 -10.91 13.02 -5.91
C GLY A 278 -11.97 13.20 -7.00
N CYS A 279 -12.50 12.09 -7.51
CA CYS A 279 -13.57 12.06 -8.50
C CYS A 279 -14.84 11.47 -7.86
N TYR A 280 -15.86 12.31 -7.67
CA TYR A 280 -17.04 11.97 -6.88
C TYR A 280 -18.27 11.91 -7.77
N ARG A 281 -19.19 10.98 -7.48
CA ARG A 281 -20.51 10.95 -8.14
C ARG A 281 -21.22 12.28 -7.88
N ARG A 282 -21.55 13.01 -8.96
CA ARG A 282 -22.05 14.38 -8.85
C ARG A 282 -23.37 14.45 -8.08
N SER A 283 -24.27 13.50 -8.30
CA SER A 283 -25.56 13.45 -7.58
C SER A 283 -25.35 13.36 -6.07
N LEU A 284 -24.40 12.52 -5.63
CA LEU A 284 -24.07 12.37 -4.21
C LEU A 284 -23.47 13.68 -3.64
N LEU A 285 -22.60 14.35 -4.38
CA LEU A 285 -22.08 15.65 -3.94
C LEU A 285 -23.19 16.70 -3.75
N VAL A 286 -24.14 16.75 -4.68
CA VAL A 286 -25.28 17.67 -4.62
C VAL A 286 -26.16 17.34 -3.42
N ASP A 287 -26.47 16.06 -3.19
CA ASP A 287 -27.28 15.61 -2.06
C ASP A 287 -26.61 15.92 -0.71
N LEU A 288 -25.28 15.85 -0.65
CA LEU A 288 -24.48 16.21 0.52
C LEU A 288 -24.23 17.72 0.68
N GLY A 289 -24.71 18.56 -0.26
CA GLY A 289 -24.55 20.01 -0.22
C GLY A 289 -23.15 20.53 -0.57
N GLY A 290 -22.34 19.74 -1.28
CA GLY A 290 -21.00 20.13 -1.73
C GLY A 290 -19.97 20.25 -0.60
N LEU A 291 -19.04 21.20 -0.73
CA LEU A 291 -17.99 21.49 0.23
C LEU A 291 -18.52 22.42 1.34
N ARG A 292 -18.20 22.13 2.60
CA ARG A 292 -18.63 22.95 3.75
C ARG A 292 -17.68 24.12 3.95
N LEU A 293 -18.24 25.32 4.12
CA LEU A 293 -17.47 26.50 4.54
C LEU A 293 -16.91 26.31 5.95
N GLY A 294 -15.72 26.86 6.22
CA GLY A 294 -15.06 26.77 7.52
C GLY A 294 -14.17 25.54 7.70
N TYR A 295 -13.90 24.81 6.62
CA TYR A 295 -12.94 23.70 6.54
C TYR A 295 -11.78 24.01 5.59
N GLU A 296 -11.59 25.28 5.22
CA GLU A 296 -10.54 25.70 4.29
C GLU A 296 -9.18 25.19 4.75
N GLY A 297 -8.42 24.64 3.80
CA GLY A 297 -7.18 23.89 4.05
C GLY A 297 -7.36 22.39 4.25
N SER A 298 -8.59 21.90 4.45
CA SER A 298 -8.94 20.47 4.56
C SER A 298 -10.39 20.18 4.13
N GLN A 299 -10.93 21.02 3.23
CA GLN A 299 -12.31 20.94 2.75
C GLN A 299 -12.57 19.68 1.92
N ASP A 300 -11.54 19.19 1.24
CA ASP A 300 -11.53 17.93 0.50
C ASP A 300 -11.55 16.72 1.44
N TYR A 301 -10.86 16.81 2.59
CA TYR A 301 -10.88 15.79 3.63
C TYR A 301 -12.27 15.67 4.27
N ASP A 302 -12.87 16.80 4.61
CA ASP A 302 -14.26 16.85 5.07
C ASP A 302 -15.22 16.19 4.07
N LEU A 303 -15.10 16.57 2.79
CA LEU A 303 -15.95 16.03 1.75
C LEU A 303 -15.77 14.52 1.59
N ALA A 304 -14.52 14.05 1.52
CA ALA A 304 -14.19 12.64 1.40
C ALA A 304 -14.80 11.80 2.53
N LEU A 305 -14.68 12.25 3.77
CA LEU A 305 -15.28 11.55 4.92
C LEU A 305 -16.81 11.50 4.84
N ARG A 306 -17.46 12.60 4.43
CA ARG A 306 -18.93 12.62 4.26
C ARG A 306 -19.41 11.75 3.11
N VAL A 307 -18.66 11.69 2.01
CA VAL A 307 -18.96 10.79 0.89
C VAL A 307 -18.80 9.34 1.33
N ALA A 308 -17.74 9.02 2.08
CA ALA A 308 -17.55 7.68 2.64
C ALA A 308 -18.70 7.29 3.60
N ASP A 309 -19.19 8.23 4.41
CA ASP A 309 -20.33 8.01 5.31
C ASP A 309 -21.64 7.71 4.56
N ALA A 310 -21.81 8.27 3.36
CA ALA A 310 -22.99 8.13 2.53
C ALA A 310 -22.87 7.04 1.44
N SER A 311 -21.75 6.32 1.43
CA SER A 311 -21.41 5.28 0.45
C SER A 311 -21.11 3.95 1.14
N SER A 312 -20.57 2.98 0.40
CA SER A 312 -20.06 1.72 0.95
C SER A 312 -18.60 1.51 0.49
N PRO A 313 -17.77 0.77 1.26
CA PRO A 313 -16.38 0.53 0.91
C PRO A 313 -16.17 0.02 -0.53
N GLU A 314 -17.08 -0.81 -1.05
CA GLU A 314 -16.97 -1.41 -2.38
C GLU A 314 -17.18 -0.39 -3.52
N ARG A 315 -17.89 0.71 -3.21
CA ARG A 315 -18.18 1.82 -4.13
C ARG A 315 -17.10 2.90 -4.09
N ILE A 316 -16.11 2.77 -3.20
CA ILE A 316 -14.93 3.64 -3.15
C ILE A 316 -13.79 2.90 -3.87
N ARG A 317 -13.32 3.49 -4.97
CA ARG A 317 -12.38 2.85 -5.89
C ARG A 317 -11.06 3.61 -5.90
N HIS A 318 -9.98 2.85 -6.00
CA HIS A 318 -8.64 3.37 -6.14
C HIS A 318 -8.08 2.95 -7.50
N ILE A 319 -7.50 3.91 -8.22
CA ILE A 319 -6.70 3.64 -9.41
C ILE A 319 -5.23 3.78 -9.00
N PRO A 320 -4.46 2.67 -8.89
CA PRO A 320 -3.07 2.70 -8.44
C PRO A 320 -2.13 3.21 -9.55
N ALA A 321 -2.35 4.43 -10.00
CA ALA A 321 -1.58 5.11 -11.01
C ALA A 321 -1.44 6.58 -10.64
N VAL A 322 -0.23 7.13 -10.83
CA VAL A 322 0.04 8.55 -10.59
C VAL A 322 -0.62 9.36 -11.70
N LEU A 323 -1.76 9.98 -11.39
CA LEU A 323 -2.60 10.72 -12.34
C LEU A 323 -2.72 12.21 -11.99
N TYR A 324 -2.20 12.61 -10.84
CA TYR A 324 -2.15 13.99 -10.37
C TYR A 324 -0.72 14.40 -10.02
N HIS A 325 -0.32 15.58 -10.49
CA HIS A 325 1.01 16.15 -10.28
C HIS A 325 0.88 17.46 -9.51
N TRP A 326 1.21 17.41 -8.21
CA TRP A 326 1.12 18.56 -7.31
C TRP A 326 2.35 19.45 -7.47
N ARG A 327 2.15 20.69 -7.90
CA ARG A 327 3.24 21.61 -8.18
C ARG A 327 3.88 22.10 -6.89
N GLN A 328 5.21 21.96 -6.83
CA GLN A 328 6.02 22.55 -5.78
C GLN A 328 6.96 23.60 -6.37
N VAL A 329 6.77 24.86 -5.97
CA VAL A 329 7.55 26.00 -6.46
C VAL A 329 8.67 26.32 -5.47
N THR A 330 9.90 26.41 -5.95
CA THR A 330 11.06 26.68 -5.09
C THR A 330 10.94 28.08 -4.46
N GLY A 331 10.98 28.16 -3.13
CA GLY A 331 10.90 29.44 -2.41
C GLY A 331 9.49 30.03 -2.26
N ALA A 332 8.45 29.36 -2.74
CA ALA A 332 7.05 29.74 -2.49
C ALA A 332 6.36 28.64 -1.66
N SER A 333 5.87 29.01 -0.48
CA SER A 333 5.08 28.09 0.34
C SER A 333 3.64 27.98 -0.15
N SER A 334 3.13 26.74 -0.21
CA SER A 334 1.72 26.45 -0.49
C SER A 334 0.81 27.04 0.58
N PHE A 335 -0.50 27.09 0.34
CA PHE A 335 -1.46 27.51 1.37
C PHE A 335 -1.33 26.65 2.64
N SER A 336 -1.25 25.32 2.48
CA SER A 336 -1.12 24.37 3.58
C SER A 336 0.21 24.48 4.34
N GLN A 337 1.28 24.96 3.69
CA GLN A 337 2.55 25.23 4.35
C GLN A 337 2.53 26.57 5.10
N LYS A 338 1.87 27.61 4.55
CA LYS A 338 1.74 28.93 5.17
C LYS A 338 0.79 28.92 6.38
N TRP A 339 -0.29 28.16 6.29
CA TRP A 339 -1.40 28.13 7.24
C TRP A 339 -1.57 26.73 7.84
N LEU A 340 -0.45 26.07 8.16
CA LEU A 340 -0.42 24.67 8.59
C LEU A 340 -1.31 24.42 9.81
N ASP A 341 -1.25 25.27 10.83
CA ASP A 341 -2.04 25.12 12.04
C ASP A 341 -3.54 25.19 11.77
N GLN A 342 -3.98 26.10 10.89
CA GLN A 342 -5.38 26.19 10.48
C GLN A 342 -5.82 24.95 9.71
N CYS A 343 -5.01 24.48 8.76
CA CYS A 343 -5.30 23.28 7.98
C CYS A 343 -5.41 22.05 8.90
N VAL A 344 -4.47 21.88 9.83
CA VAL A 344 -4.49 20.78 10.81
C VAL A 344 -5.70 20.86 11.73
N ALA A 345 -6.10 22.06 12.15
CA ALA A 345 -7.33 22.26 12.94
C ALA A 345 -8.58 21.88 12.14
N SER A 346 -8.68 22.30 10.87
CA SER A 346 -9.76 21.93 9.95
C SER A 346 -9.82 20.40 9.73
N ALA A 347 -8.68 19.75 9.51
CA ALA A 347 -8.58 18.30 9.36
C ALA A 347 -9.09 17.56 10.61
N ARG A 348 -8.62 17.95 11.80
CA ARG A 348 -9.07 17.34 13.07
C ARG A 348 -10.55 17.58 13.32
N ARG A 349 -11.09 18.73 12.92
CA ARG A 349 -12.53 19.01 12.99
C ARG A 349 -13.32 18.08 12.05
N ALA A 350 -12.84 17.83 10.83
CA ALA A 350 -13.49 16.91 9.89
C ALA A 350 -13.54 15.48 10.46
N ILE A 351 -12.43 15.01 11.04
CA ILE A 351 -12.35 13.71 11.73
C ILE A 351 -13.30 13.67 12.93
N ALA A 352 -13.30 14.70 13.78
CA ALA A 352 -14.18 14.76 14.96
C ALA A 352 -15.66 14.70 14.57
N ASP A 353 -16.06 15.42 13.53
CA ASP A 353 -17.43 15.38 13.03
C ASP A 353 -17.79 14.00 12.47
N HIS A 354 -16.88 13.33 11.75
CA HIS A 354 -17.07 11.96 11.27
C HIS A 354 -17.28 10.99 12.44
N LEU A 355 -16.41 11.02 13.45
CA LEU A 355 -16.54 10.17 14.64
C LEU A 355 -17.86 10.44 15.38
N SER A 356 -18.28 11.71 15.45
CA SER A 356 -19.56 12.11 16.05
C SER A 356 -20.77 11.53 15.30
N ARG A 357 -20.77 11.57 13.96
CA ARG A 357 -21.83 10.97 13.13
C ARG A 357 -21.98 9.46 13.34
N HIS A 358 -20.87 8.78 13.65
CA HIS A 358 -20.85 7.34 13.95
C HIS A 358 -20.95 7.01 15.44
N ALA A 359 -21.21 7.99 16.30
CA ALA A 359 -21.27 7.85 17.76
C ALA A 359 -20.00 7.17 18.37
N VAL A 360 -18.84 7.36 17.74
CA VAL A 360 -17.56 6.81 18.20
C VAL A 360 -16.94 7.76 19.23
N LYS A 361 -16.71 7.24 20.44
CA LYS A 361 -15.99 7.97 21.49
C LYS A 361 -14.48 7.79 21.32
N ALA A 362 -13.79 8.85 20.91
CA ALA A 362 -12.35 8.87 20.80
C ALA A 362 -11.79 10.27 21.06
N GLU A 363 -10.51 10.33 21.41
CA GLU A 363 -9.74 11.56 21.53
C GLU A 363 -8.84 11.71 20.30
N LEU A 364 -8.71 12.94 19.78
CA LEU A 364 -7.81 13.25 18.68
C LEU A 364 -6.52 13.85 19.22
N GLN A 365 -5.40 13.21 18.93
CA GLN A 365 -4.07 13.65 19.35
C GLN A 365 -3.16 13.83 18.13
N PRO A 366 -2.15 14.71 18.18
CA PRO A 366 -1.07 14.68 17.20
C PRO A 366 -0.30 13.36 17.25
N VAL A 367 0.20 12.90 16.10
CA VAL A 367 1.17 11.80 16.08
C VAL A 367 2.51 12.35 16.60
N PRO A 368 3.15 11.76 17.63
CA PRO A 368 4.32 12.37 18.28
C PRO A 368 5.49 12.69 17.35
N CYS A 369 5.74 11.86 16.34
CA CYS A 369 6.79 12.10 15.35
C CYS A 369 6.32 12.93 14.14
N MET A 370 5.03 13.25 14.03
CA MET A 370 4.43 13.96 12.91
C MET A 370 3.23 14.79 13.37
N MET A 371 3.49 15.99 13.87
CA MET A 371 2.50 16.80 14.60
C MET A 371 1.31 17.27 13.74
N ASN A 372 1.45 17.27 12.41
CA ASN A 372 0.39 17.58 11.45
C ASN A 372 -0.55 16.40 11.16
N PHE A 373 -0.16 15.17 11.53
CA PHE A 373 -1.01 13.99 11.42
C PHE A 373 -1.86 13.79 12.68
N THR A 374 -2.87 12.93 12.57
CA THR A 374 -3.80 12.67 13.67
C THR A 374 -3.71 11.22 14.13
N ARG A 375 -3.69 11.02 15.44
CA ARG A 375 -3.92 9.75 16.11
C ARG A 375 -5.32 9.78 16.70
N VAL A 376 -6.14 8.79 16.35
CA VAL A 376 -7.44 8.57 16.99
C VAL A 376 -7.28 7.59 18.15
N VAL A 377 -7.42 8.09 19.37
CA VAL A 377 -7.33 7.28 20.59
C VAL A 377 -8.75 6.85 20.99
N HIS A 378 -9.12 5.62 20.61
CA HIS A 378 -10.43 5.07 20.94
C HIS A 378 -10.59 4.88 22.45
N SER A 379 -11.75 5.30 22.97
CA SER A 379 -12.08 5.08 24.38
C SER A 379 -12.38 3.61 24.65
N LEU A 380 -11.88 3.10 25.77
CA LEU A 380 -12.32 1.81 26.29
C LEU A 380 -13.76 1.92 26.81
N PRO A 381 -14.56 0.83 26.75
CA PRO A 381 -15.89 0.80 27.34
C PRO A 381 -15.82 1.00 28.86
N ALA A 382 -16.88 1.59 29.43
CA ALA A 382 -16.97 1.82 30.88
C ALA A 382 -16.96 0.49 31.65
N GLU A 383 -17.67 -0.50 31.14
CA GLU A 383 -17.59 -1.88 31.59
C GLU A 383 -16.64 -2.64 30.68
N MET A 384 -15.46 -2.95 31.21
CA MET A 384 -14.45 -3.67 30.45
C MET A 384 -14.81 -5.16 30.34
N PRO A 385 -14.82 -5.73 29.13
CA PRO A 385 -14.88 -7.17 28.98
C PRO A 385 -13.64 -7.80 29.60
N ARG A 386 -13.79 -9.05 30.07
CA ARG A 386 -12.68 -9.76 30.71
C ARG A 386 -11.53 -9.91 29.73
N LEU A 387 -10.34 -9.48 30.15
CA LEU A 387 -9.12 -9.45 29.34
C LEU A 387 -8.19 -10.58 29.76
N SER A 388 -7.92 -11.50 28.83
CA SER A 388 -6.94 -12.57 29.00
C SER A 388 -5.68 -12.28 28.20
N VAL A 389 -4.51 -12.52 28.78
CA VAL A 389 -3.24 -12.46 28.07
C VAL A 389 -2.60 -13.83 28.04
N GLY A 390 -2.38 -14.38 26.85
CA GLY A 390 -1.60 -15.60 26.65
C GLY A 390 -0.13 -15.25 26.51
N LEU A 391 0.67 -15.51 27.54
CA LEU A 391 2.11 -15.26 27.53
C LEU A 391 2.84 -16.56 27.15
N ILE A 392 3.43 -16.61 25.96
CA ILE A 392 4.16 -17.79 25.50
C ILE A 392 5.59 -17.74 26.06
N ALA A 393 6.01 -18.80 26.75
CA ALA A 393 7.34 -18.90 27.35
C ALA A 393 8.43 -19.14 26.29
N LYS A 394 8.73 -18.07 25.53
CA LYS A 394 9.75 -17.99 24.49
C LYS A 394 10.89 -17.07 24.95
N GLY A 395 12.07 -17.25 24.37
CA GLY A 395 13.28 -16.53 24.75
C GLY A 395 13.98 -17.13 25.96
N THR A 396 14.89 -16.37 26.57
CA THR A 396 15.58 -16.79 27.79
C THR A 396 14.67 -16.62 29.01
N SER A 397 15.02 -17.25 30.13
CA SER A 397 14.31 -17.05 31.40
C SER A 397 14.33 -15.59 31.87
N SER A 398 15.39 -14.84 31.51
CA SER A 398 15.49 -13.40 31.81
C SER A 398 14.50 -12.58 30.98
N ASP A 399 14.37 -12.89 29.69
CA ASP A 399 13.44 -12.21 28.78
C ASP A 399 12.00 -12.40 29.25
N LEU A 400 11.63 -13.66 29.53
CA LEU A 400 10.29 -14.00 30.03
C LEU A 400 9.97 -13.25 31.33
N LEU A 401 10.91 -13.18 32.26
CA LEU A 401 10.72 -12.45 33.51
C LEU A 401 10.55 -10.95 33.28
N ALA A 402 11.35 -10.36 32.38
CA ALA A 402 11.26 -8.95 32.04
C ALA A 402 9.91 -8.61 31.37
N CYS A 403 9.50 -9.41 30.38
CA CYS A 403 8.22 -9.28 29.70
C CYS A 403 7.04 -9.40 30.69
N ALA A 404 7.02 -10.48 31.48
CA ALA A 404 5.98 -10.71 32.47
C ALA A 404 5.91 -9.60 33.53
N SER A 405 7.06 -9.04 33.94
CA SER A 405 7.09 -7.93 34.90
C SER A 405 6.47 -6.65 34.32
N GLN A 406 6.76 -6.31 33.06
CA GLN A 406 6.10 -5.18 32.40
C GLN A 406 4.58 -5.41 32.28
N LEU A 407 4.18 -6.62 31.88
CA LEU A 407 2.77 -6.99 31.76
C LEU A 407 2.02 -6.91 33.09
N LEU A 408 2.57 -7.47 34.17
CA LEU A 408 1.86 -7.60 35.45
C LEU A 408 1.83 -6.30 36.25
N PHE A 409 2.87 -5.46 36.16
CA PHE A 409 3.04 -4.30 37.05
C PHE A 409 2.93 -2.95 36.34
N ARG A 410 2.99 -2.90 35.00
CA ARG A 410 3.02 -1.63 34.25
C ARG A 410 1.93 -1.52 33.19
N ALA A 411 1.45 -2.63 32.64
CA ALA A 411 0.45 -2.60 31.59
C ALA A 411 -0.90 -2.05 32.07
N GLU A 412 -1.46 -1.13 31.29
CA GLU A 412 -2.78 -0.56 31.51
C GLU A 412 -3.68 -0.78 30.29
N PRO A 413 -4.93 -1.26 30.46
CA PRO A 413 -5.52 -1.74 31.71
C PRO A 413 -4.86 -3.05 32.19
N ALA A 414 -4.91 -3.32 33.49
CA ALA A 414 -4.36 -4.57 34.02
C ALA A 414 -5.12 -5.79 33.47
N PRO A 415 -4.42 -6.88 33.10
CA PRO A 415 -5.08 -8.10 32.62
C PRO A 415 -5.90 -8.74 33.74
N SER A 416 -7.04 -9.32 33.38
CA SER A 416 -7.89 -10.07 34.31
C SER A 416 -7.28 -11.44 34.64
N GLU A 417 -6.60 -12.04 33.67
CA GLU A 417 -5.78 -13.25 33.84
C GLU A 417 -4.59 -13.25 32.86
N VAL A 418 -3.52 -13.92 33.25
CA VAL A 418 -2.34 -14.16 32.41
C VAL A 418 -2.11 -15.67 32.36
N LEU A 419 -2.20 -16.25 31.17
CA LEU A 419 -1.99 -17.67 30.92
C LEU A 419 -0.58 -17.87 30.39
N VAL A 420 0.33 -18.31 31.25
CA VAL A 420 1.73 -18.56 30.86
C VAL A 420 1.83 -19.98 30.29
N VAL A 421 2.01 -20.09 28.98
CA VAL A 421 2.03 -21.37 28.26
C VAL A 421 3.45 -21.75 27.90
N TYR A 422 3.86 -22.96 28.29
CA TYR A 422 5.24 -23.42 28.12
C TYR A 422 5.31 -24.92 27.75
N PRO A 423 6.34 -25.34 27.01
CA PRO A 423 6.59 -26.77 26.77
C PRO A 423 7.04 -27.50 28.03
N SER A 424 6.62 -28.74 28.20
CA SER A 424 6.88 -29.59 29.37
C SER A 424 8.38 -29.81 29.66
N GLY A 425 9.21 -29.82 28.62
CA GLY A 425 10.66 -30.01 28.62
C GLY A 425 11.45 -28.71 28.83
N THR A 426 10.82 -27.65 29.35
CA THR A 426 11.51 -26.39 29.63
C THR A 426 12.62 -26.52 30.69
N THR A 427 13.60 -25.63 30.65
CA THR A 427 14.81 -25.69 31.49
C THR A 427 14.53 -25.40 32.97
N GLN A 428 15.43 -25.83 33.87
CA GLN A 428 15.32 -25.54 35.31
C GLN A 428 15.28 -24.03 35.62
N ALA A 429 16.01 -23.22 34.84
CA ALA A 429 15.99 -21.77 34.96
C ALA A 429 14.59 -21.21 34.62
N ALA A 430 13.97 -21.70 33.54
CA ALA A 430 12.62 -21.32 33.17
C ALA A 430 11.59 -21.77 34.22
N GLN A 431 11.72 -22.99 34.75
CA GLN A 431 10.85 -23.48 35.84
C GLN A 431 10.92 -22.59 37.09
N THR A 432 12.10 -22.06 37.42
CA THR A 432 12.26 -21.12 38.54
C THR A 432 11.45 -19.85 38.30
N VAL A 433 11.57 -19.26 37.10
CA VAL A 433 10.79 -18.08 36.72
C VAL A 433 9.30 -18.36 36.71
N LEU A 434 8.85 -19.48 36.17
CA LEU A 434 7.45 -19.88 36.17
C LEU A 434 6.89 -20.00 37.60
N ALA A 435 7.64 -20.60 38.53
CA ALA A 435 7.24 -20.71 39.93
C ALA A 435 7.14 -19.34 40.64
N MET A 436 7.98 -18.38 40.26
CA MET A 436 7.88 -16.99 40.72
C MET A 436 6.62 -16.30 40.16
N LEU A 437 6.35 -16.45 38.86
CA LEU A 437 5.17 -15.85 38.22
C LEU A 437 3.86 -16.41 38.79
N ALA A 438 3.83 -17.70 39.14
CA ALA A 438 2.66 -18.35 39.74
C ALA A 438 2.26 -17.79 41.12
N GLN A 439 3.11 -16.96 41.75
CA GLN A 439 2.74 -16.27 43.00
C GLN A 439 1.73 -15.14 42.78
N ASP A 440 1.61 -14.60 41.56
CA ASP A 440 0.58 -13.62 41.23
C ASP A 440 -0.75 -14.34 40.98
N ARG A 441 -1.80 -13.94 41.71
CA ARG A 441 -3.16 -14.53 41.62
C ARG A 441 -3.79 -14.46 40.22
N ARG A 442 -3.30 -13.59 39.35
CA ARG A 442 -3.76 -13.48 37.96
C ARG A 442 -3.11 -14.51 37.05
N VAL A 443 -1.98 -15.09 37.45
CA VAL A 443 -1.18 -15.98 36.62
C VAL A 443 -1.66 -17.43 36.74
N ARG A 444 -1.86 -18.07 35.61
CA ARG A 444 -2.11 -19.52 35.48
C ARG A 444 -1.02 -20.12 34.60
N LEU A 445 -0.36 -21.15 35.11
CA LEU A 445 0.64 -21.90 34.37
C LEU A 445 -0.02 -23.01 33.56
N ILE A 446 0.31 -23.13 32.27
CA ILE A 446 -0.18 -24.19 31.39
C ILE A 446 1.00 -24.88 30.72
N SER A 447 1.21 -26.15 31.08
CA SER A 447 2.19 -27.01 30.42
C SER A 447 1.58 -27.65 29.17
N VAL A 448 2.34 -27.72 28.09
CA VAL A 448 2.01 -28.46 26.86
C VAL A 448 3.08 -29.51 26.61
N GLU A 449 2.66 -30.73 26.28
CA GLU A 449 3.57 -31.86 26.03
C GLU A 449 4.44 -31.61 24.80
N ASP A 450 5.71 -32.04 24.87
CA ASP A 450 6.68 -31.88 23.79
C ASP A 450 6.59 -32.98 22.72
N PRO A 451 7.00 -32.68 21.46
CA PRO A 451 7.34 -31.35 20.95
C PRO A 451 6.09 -30.52 20.63
N ALA A 452 6.04 -29.28 21.10
CA ALA A 452 4.95 -28.35 20.82
C ALA A 452 5.39 -27.22 19.90
N ASP A 453 4.73 -27.07 18.75
CA ASP A 453 4.92 -25.90 17.91
C ASP A 453 4.23 -24.65 18.48
N MET A 454 4.57 -23.47 17.96
CA MET A 454 4.01 -22.21 18.44
C MET A 454 2.49 -22.12 18.27
N ALA A 455 1.95 -22.71 17.20
CA ALA A 455 0.50 -22.73 16.97
C ALA A 455 -0.22 -23.52 18.07
N THR A 456 0.35 -24.65 18.48
CA THR A 456 -0.16 -25.51 19.55
C THR A 456 -0.16 -24.78 20.90
N LEU A 457 0.95 -24.12 21.25
CA LEU A 457 1.06 -23.33 22.48
C LEU A 457 0.01 -22.21 22.50
N ARG A 458 -0.13 -21.46 21.41
CA ARG A 458 -1.08 -20.35 21.28
C ARG A 458 -2.53 -20.81 21.31
N ASN A 459 -2.86 -21.87 20.57
CA ASN A 459 -4.18 -22.48 20.59
C ASN A 459 -4.55 -22.93 22.00
N ARG A 460 -3.59 -23.52 22.74
CA ARG A 460 -3.84 -23.92 24.13
C ARG A 460 -4.15 -22.72 25.02
N ALA A 461 -3.42 -21.61 24.88
CA ALA A 461 -3.72 -20.38 25.62
C ALA A 461 -5.14 -19.87 25.37
N VAL A 462 -5.59 -19.86 24.11
CA VAL A 462 -6.94 -19.40 23.73
C VAL A 462 -8.04 -20.32 24.27
N LEU A 463 -7.83 -21.64 24.22
CA LEU A 463 -8.80 -22.62 24.72
C LEU A 463 -8.99 -22.49 26.23
N GLU A 464 -7.91 -22.29 26.98
CA GLU A 464 -7.89 -22.18 28.45
C GLU A 464 -8.29 -20.79 28.98
N ALA A 465 -8.25 -19.78 28.11
CA ALA A 465 -8.66 -18.42 28.40
C ALA A 465 -10.17 -18.33 28.62
N THR A 466 -10.54 -17.44 29.53
CA THR A 466 -11.93 -17.15 29.91
C THR A 466 -12.35 -15.72 29.60
N GLY A 467 -11.41 -14.90 29.11
CA GLY A 467 -11.65 -13.55 28.63
C GLY A 467 -12.34 -13.52 27.27
N GLU A 468 -13.13 -12.48 27.05
CA GLU A 468 -13.75 -12.20 25.75
C GLU A 468 -12.73 -11.59 24.78
N VAL A 469 -11.81 -10.77 25.30
CA VAL A 469 -10.67 -10.23 24.56
C VAL A 469 -9.42 -10.97 24.95
N MET A 470 -8.64 -11.34 23.94
CA MET A 470 -7.37 -12.03 24.09
C MET A 470 -6.25 -11.15 23.55
N VAL A 471 -5.12 -11.14 24.24
CA VAL A 471 -3.83 -10.69 23.70
C VAL A 471 -2.85 -11.84 23.78
N MET A 472 -2.30 -12.25 22.64
CA MET A 472 -1.18 -13.18 22.60
C MET A 472 0.12 -12.38 22.64
N LEU A 473 1.06 -12.80 23.47
CA LEU A 473 2.36 -12.14 23.64
C LEU A 473 3.47 -13.18 23.79
N ASP A 474 4.48 -13.12 22.93
CA ASP A 474 5.70 -13.88 23.10
C ASP A 474 6.55 -13.28 24.24
N GLY A 475 7.12 -14.13 25.09
CA GLY A 475 7.91 -13.75 26.27
C GLY A 475 9.25 -13.05 25.98
N ASP A 476 9.65 -12.95 24.72
CA ASP A 476 10.86 -12.24 24.26
C ASP A 476 10.58 -10.81 23.78
N LEU A 477 9.33 -10.33 23.88
CA LEU A 477 8.96 -8.97 23.53
C LEU A 477 8.82 -8.07 24.76
N ILE A 478 9.56 -6.95 24.76
CA ILE A 478 9.54 -5.95 25.84
C ILE A 478 8.79 -4.70 25.35
N PRO A 479 7.64 -4.35 25.96
CA PRO A 479 6.88 -3.16 25.58
C PRO A 479 7.65 -1.88 25.96
N GLN A 480 7.54 -0.87 25.10
CA GLN A 480 8.17 0.45 25.31
C GLN A 480 7.29 1.41 26.12
N ASP A 481 5.96 1.31 25.99
CA ASP A 481 5.00 2.22 26.61
C ASP A 481 4.00 1.44 27.49
N PRO A 482 3.75 1.84 28.75
CA PRO A 482 2.77 1.18 29.64
C PRO A 482 1.34 1.07 29.09
N SER A 483 0.93 1.98 28.20
CA SER A 483 -0.39 2.03 27.57
C SER A 483 -0.55 1.13 26.35
N TRP A 484 0.48 0.34 26.00
CA TRP A 484 0.45 -0.58 24.86
C TRP A 484 -0.78 -1.52 24.89
N LEU A 485 -1.15 -2.00 26.07
CA LEU A 485 -2.25 -2.95 26.23
C LEU A 485 -3.61 -2.27 26.00
N ARG A 486 -3.77 -1.03 26.48
CA ARG A 486 -4.93 -0.17 26.19
C ARG A 486 -5.06 0.06 24.68
N GLU A 487 -3.97 0.38 23.99
CA GLU A 487 -3.97 0.55 22.53
C GLU A 487 -4.44 -0.73 21.84
N MET A 488 -3.80 -1.86 22.11
CA MET A 488 -4.15 -3.13 21.44
C MET A 488 -5.60 -3.56 21.71
N VAL A 489 -6.07 -3.40 22.95
CA VAL A 489 -7.43 -3.78 23.37
C VAL A 489 -8.48 -2.83 22.82
N SER A 490 -8.23 -1.51 22.80
CA SER A 490 -9.20 -0.55 22.27
C SER A 490 -9.48 -0.81 20.79
N GLN A 491 -8.44 -1.17 20.02
CA GLN A 491 -8.59 -1.54 18.61
C GLN A 491 -9.32 -2.88 18.46
N ALA A 492 -8.96 -3.91 19.23
CA ALA A 492 -9.58 -5.24 19.13
C ALA A 492 -11.08 -5.25 19.51
N LEU A 493 -11.50 -4.28 20.32
CA LEU A 493 -12.89 -4.08 20.70
C LEU A 493 -13.72 -3.37 19.63
N ARG A 494 -13.14 -2.85 18.57
CA ARG A 494 -13.91 -2.18 17.52
C ARG A 494 -14.72 -3.20 16.69
N PRO A 495 -15.96 -2.87 16.30
CA PRO A 495 -16.72 -3.67 15.36
C PRO A 495 -15.97 -3.83 14.03
N GLY A 496 -16.04 -5.01 13.42
CA GLY A 496 -15.38 -5.29 12.14
C GLY A 496 -13.86 -5.50 12.22
N VAL A 497 -13.24 -5.42 13.40
CA VAL A 497 -11.80 -5.70 13.58
C VAL A 497 -11.59 -7.15 13.99
N GLY A 498 -10.72 -7.85 13.27
CA GLY A 498 -10.37 -9.24 13.51
C GLY A 498 -9.12 -9.40 14.35
N LEU A 499 -7.99 -8.90 13.84
CA LEU A 499 -6.68 -9.01 14.50
C LEU A 499 -6.05 -7.63 14.59
N VAL A 500 -5.36 -7.37 15.69
CA VAL A 500 -4.57 -6.15 15.89
C VAL A 500 -3.13 -6.54 16.14
N GLY A 501 -2.22 -6.00 15.33
CA GLY A 501 -0.79 -6.15 15.45
C GLY A 501 -0.13 -4.89 15.98
N CYS A 502 1.12 -5.02 16.40
CA CYS A 502 1.94 -3.95 16.94
C CYS A 502 3.17 -3.70 16.06
N ARG A 503 3.95 -2.65 16.41
CA ARG A 503 5.27 -2.40 15.83
C ARG A 503 6.33 -3.12 16.65
N ILE A 504 7.07 -4.02 16.00
CA ILE A 504 8.18 -4.76 16.62
C ILE A 504 9.48 -4.19 16.08
N ILE A 505 10.29 -3.59 16.96
CA ILE A 505 11.56 -2.97 16.63
C ILE A 505 12.65 -4.03 16.72
N GLU A 506 13.45 -4.10 15.67
CA GLU A 506 14.53 -5.05 15.44
C GLU A 506 15.84 -4.30 15.10
N GLU A 507 16.99 -4.98 15.04
CA GLU A 507 18.29 -4.31 14.85
C GLU A 507 18.38 -3.46 13.57
N LYS A 508 17.73 -3.91 12.49
CA LYS A 508 17.79 -3.28 11.16
C LYS A 508 16.54 -2.49 10.76
N GLY A 509 15.58 -2.28 11.67
CA GLY A 509 14.34 -1.58 11.36
C GLY A 509 13.19 -1.97 12.28
N ALA A 510 11.97 -1.92 11.78
CA ALA A 510 10.80 -2.44 12.50
C ALA A 510 9.90 -3.24 11.59
N ASN A 511 9.40 -4.36 12.11
CA ASN A 511 8.32 -5.11 11.49
C ASN A 511 6.99 -4.39 11.73
N ILE A 512 6.35 -3.97 10.63
CA ILE A 512 5.08 -3.24 10.63
C ILE A 512 3.92 -4.04 10.05
N GLY A 513 4.06 -5.37 9.98
CA GLY A 513 3.07 -6.29 9.46
C GLY A 513 3.54 -7.08 8.24
N LEU A 514 2.60 -7.80 7.63
CA LEU A 514 2.82 -8.69 6.51
C LEU A 514 1.89 -8.33 5.35
N VAL A 515 2.38 -8.35 4.10
CA VAL A 515 1.60 -8.08 2.87
C VAL A 515 1.64 -9.25 1.90
N LEU A 516 0.58 -9.47 1.12
CA LEU A 516 0.48 -10.57 0.15
C LEU A 516 1.14 -10.21 -1.18
N ASN A 517 1.94 -11.12 -1.74
CA ASN A 517 2.37 -11.07 -3.13
C ASN A 517 1.32 -11.75 -4.05
N ALA A 518 1.55 -11.71 -5.36
CA ALA A 518 0.67 -12.33 -6.35
C ALA A 518 0.57 -13.87 -6.24
N GLN A 519 1.51 -14.51 -5.55
CA GLN A 519 1.51 -15.94 -5.24
C GLN A 519 0.82 -16.25 -3.89
N SER A 520 0.25 -15.22 -3.22
CA SER A 520 -0.30 -15.29 -1.87
C SER A 520 0.73 -15.65 -0.78
N ASP A 521 2.02 -15.50 -1.07
CA ASP A 521 3.05 -15.49 -0.03
C ASP A 521 3.00 -14.13 0.67
N LEU A 522 3.09 -14.15 1.99
CA LEU A 522 3.29 -12.91 2.70
C LEU A 522 4.75 -12.47 2.63
N ILE A 523 5.00 -11.17 2.77
CA ILE A 523 6.32 -10.57 2.89
C ILE A 523 6.33 -9.68 4.14
N PRO A 524 7.29 -9.84 5.08
CA PRO A 524 7.42 -8.92 6.18
C PRO A 524 7.77 -7.56 5.62
N ILE A 525 7.01 -6.55 6.01
CA ILE A 525 7.34 -5.18 5.65
C ILE A 525 8.14 -4.59 6.81
N GLY A 526 9.41 -4.32 6.50
CA GLY A 526 10.28 -3.50 7.30
C GLY A 526 10.01 -2.01 7.08
N ALA A 527 10.09 -1.24 8.16
CA ALA A 527 10.18 0.20 8.13
C ALA A 527 11.51 0.66 8.73
N LEU A 528 12.33 1.38 7.95
CA LEU A 528 13.52 2.07 8.46
C LEU A 528 13.16 3.39 9.16
N ASP A 529 12.04 3.99 8.78
CA ASP A 529 11.58 5.32 9.21
C ASP A 529 10.03 5.41 9.17
N GLN A 530 9.48 6.62 9.12
CA GLN A 530 8.03 6.91 9.03
C GLN A 530 7.45 6.78 7.60
N GLY A 531 8.32 6.68 6.59
CA GLY A 531 7.99 6.47 5.18
C GLY A 531 7.51 7.72 4.47
N GLY A 532 7.48 7.62 3.13
CA GLY A 532 6.90 8.68 2.30
C GLY A 532 5.48 9.01 2.78
N HIS A 533 5.17 10.29 2.97
CA HIS A 533 3.86 10.78 3.43
C HIS A 533 3.41 10.27 4.81
N GLY A 534 4.32 9.72 5.63
CA GLY A 534 4.06 9.41 7.04
C GLY A 534 3.19 8.19 7.33
N VAL A 535 2.75 7.47 6.29
CA VAL A 535 1.80 6.35 6.42
C VAL A 535 2.28 5.23 7.35
N LYS A 536 3.60 5.05 7.55
CA LYS A 536 4.15 4.00 8.44
C LYS A 536 4.08 4.36 9.93
N ALA A 537 3.74 5.61 10.26
CA ALA A 537 3.49 6.05 11.64
C ALA A 537 2.00 6.13 12.00
N LEU A 538 1.11 5.72 11.09
CA LEU A 538 -0.34 5.78 11.26
C LEU A 538 -0.94 4.40 11.47
N LEU A 539 -2.13 4.39 12.07
CA LEU A 539 -2.97 3.21 12.11
C LEU A 539 -3.34 2.84 10.67
N ARG A 540 -3.26 1.55 10.34
CA ARG A 540 -3.59 1.08 8.98
C ARG A 540 -4.15 -0.33 8.99
N THR A 541 -4.93 -0.64 7.99
CA THR A 541 -5.35 -2.00 7.68
C THR A 541 -4.19 -2.76 7.01
N ILE A 542 -4.03 -4.03 7.35
CA ILE A 542 -3.03 -4.93 6.76
C ILE A 542 -3.64 -6.31 6.50
N SER A 543 -3.02 -7.10 5.64
CA SER A 543 -3.50 -8.46 5.35
C SER A 543 -3.25 -9.46 6.48
N ALA A 544 -2.13 -9.36 7.20
CA ALA A 544 -1.93 -10.16 8.41
C ALA A 544 -0.98 -9.50 9.41
N VAL A 545 -1.22 -9.77 10.69
CA VAL A 545 -0.43 -9.24 11.82
C VAL A 545 0.75 -10.17 12.17
N PRO A 546 1.85 -9.65 12.75
CA PRO A 546 2.92 -10.48 13.27
C PRO A 546 2.42 -11.44 14.36
N SER A 547 2.80 -12.73 14.28
CA SER A 547 2.26 -13.73 15.20
C SER A 547 2.76 -13.62 16.65
N ALA A 548 3.85 -12.89 16.87
CA ALA A 548 4.50 -12.73 18.17
C ALA A 548 3.72 -11.83 19.14
N CYS A 549 2.87 -10.93 18.62
CA CYS A 549 1.97 -10.13 19.44
C CYS A 549 0.71 -9.78 18.64
N MET A 550 -0.43 -10.29 19.09
CA MET A 550 -1.73 -10.07 18.43
C MET A 550 -2.85 -9.92 19.45
N ALA A 551 -3.74 -8.94 19.26
CA ALA A 551 -4.96 -8.80 20.04
C ALA A 551 -6.20 -9.09 19.19
N PHE A 552 -7.20 -9.76 19.78
CA PHE A 552 -8.40 -10.20 19.07
C PHE A 552 -9.54 -10.55 20.03
N ARG A 553 -10.76 -10.61 19.49
CA ARG A 553 -11.91 -11.19 20.21
C ARG A 553 -11.81 -12.71 20.16
N ARG A 554 -11.86 -13.37 21.31
CA ARG A 554 -11.73 -14.83 21.44
C ARG A 554 -12.74 -15.58 20.58
N ALA A 555 -13.99 -15.10 20.55
CA ALA A 555 -15.04 -15.71 19.73
C ALA A 555 -14.72 -15.70 18.23
N ALA A 556 -14.13 -14.61 17.72
CA ALA A 556 -13.77 -14.50 16.30
C ALA A 556 -12.63 -15.45 15.93
N PHE A 557 -11.61 -15.58 16.79
CA PHE A 557 -10.52 -16.55 16.59
C PHE A 557 -11.02 -18.00 16.55
N LEU A 558 -11.92 -18.37 17.48
CA LEU A 558 -12.48 -19.72 17.53
C LEU A 558 -13.38 -20.00 16.33
N ALA A 559 -14.20 -19.04 15.91
CA ALA A 559 -15.05 -19.15 14.73
C ALA A 559 -14.24 -19.31 13.44
N ALA A 560 -13.06 -18.69 13.37
CA ALA A 560 -12.13 -18.86 12.26
C ALA A 560 -11.35 -20.19 12.28
N GLY A 561 -11.59 -21.08 13.26
CA GLY A 561 -10.98 -22.42 13.28
C GLY A 561 -9.60 -22.52 13.91
N SER A 562 -9.18 -21.53 14.73
CA SER A 562 -7.87 -21.50 15.43
C SER A 562 -6.65 -21.47 14.50
N LEU A 563 -5.43 -21.53 15.03
CA LEU A 563 -4.19 -21.62 14.24
C LEU A 563 -3.96 -23.06 13.75
N GLN A 564 -3.49 -23.22 12.52
CA GLN A 564 -3.09 -24.54 12.00
C GLN A 564 -1.77 -24.99 12.64
N THR A 565 -1.74 -26.23 13.14
CA THR A 565 -0.55 -26.87 13.73
C THR A 565 0.23 -27.66 12.67
N GLY A 566 1.49 -27.95 12.93
CA GLY A 566 2.38 -28.71 12.05
C GLY A 566 3.01 -27.89 10.92
N ILE A 567 2.84 -26.57 10.92
CA ILE A 567 3.41 -25.63 9.94
C ILE A 567 4.14 -24.48 10.65
N ALA A 568 4.84 -23.63 9.90
CA ALA A 568 5.54 -22.50 10.50
C ALA A 568 4.54 -21.55 11.20
N ALA A 569 4.96 -20.99 12.34
CA ALA A 569 4.11 -20.11 13.16
C ALA A 569 3.60 -18.88 12.39
N ARG A 570 4.40 -18.44 11.42
CA ARG A 570 4.05 -17.41 10.45
C ARG A 570 2.83 -17.85 9.64
N ASP A 571 2.95 -18.92 8.88
CA ASP A 571 1.93 -19.45 7.96
C ASP A 571 0.60 -19.74 8.68
N ALA A 572 0.68 -20.27 9.90
CA ALA A 572 -0.50 -20.48 10.74
C ALA A 572 -1.27 -19.17 11.01
N ALA A 573 -0.56 -18.07 11.29
CA ALA A 573 -1.17 -16.76 11.51
C ALA A 573 -1.73 -16.15 10.21
N ILE A 574 -1.12 -16.44 9.05
CA ILE A 574 -1.63 -16.05 7.73
C ILE A 574 -2.98 -16.71 7.48
N GLY A 575 -3.03 -18.04 7.60
CA GLY A 575 -4.26 -18.79 7.35
C GLY A 575 -5.39 -18.36 8.28
N LEU A 576 -5.07 -18.01 9.53
CA LEU A 576 -6.05 -17.42 10.44
C LEU A 576 -6.55 -16.06 9.95
N ALA A 577 -5.65 -15.15 9.58
CA ALA A 577 -6.01 -13.83 9.07
C ALA A 577 -6.90 -13.94 7.82
N GLN A 578 -6.54 -14.77 6.85
CA GLN A 578 -7.35 -15.01 5.65
C GLN A 578 -8.76 -15.54 5.98
N ARG A 579 -8.88 -16.51 6.89
CA ARG A 579 -10.20 -17.02 7.31
C ARG A 579 -11.03 -15.94 8.01
N MET A 580 -10.41 -15.12 8.86
CA MET A 580 -11.08 -14.00 9.52
C MET A 580 -11.47 -12.90 8.53
N HIS A 581 -10.65 -12.64 7.51
CA HIS A 581 -10.98 -11.75 6.40
C HIS A 581 -12.19 -12.26 5.60
N GLY A 582 -12.24 -13.56 5.31
CA GLY A 582 -13.40 -14.21 4.69
C GLY A 582 -14.70 -14.14 5.53
N MET A 583 -14.58 -13.85 6.83
CA MET A 583 -15.72 -13.55 7.72
C MET A 583 -16.11 -12.06 7.72
N GLY A 584 -15.48 -11.23 6.89
CA GLY A 584 -15.70 -9.79 6.81
C GLY A 584 -14.95 -8.96 7.86
N LEU A 585 -13.90 -9.52 8.49
CA LEU A 585 -13.10 -8.83 9.51
C LEU A 585 -11.84 -8.21 8.91
N ARG A 586 -11.46 -7.03 9.38
CA ARG A 586 -10.24 -6.31 8.95
C ARG A 586 -9.14 -6.44 10.01
N HIS A 587 -7.88 -6.47 9.59
CA HIS A 587 -6.75 -6.54 10.52
C HIS A 587 -6.00 -5.23 10.56
N ILE A 588 -5.59 -4.80 11.75
CA ILE A 588 -5.04 -3.47 11.98
C ILE A 588 -3.59 -3.59 12.43
N HIS A 589 -2.71 -2.78 11.88
CA HIS A 589 -1.40 -2.46 12.46
C HIS A 589 -1.52 -1.19 13.30
N SER A 590 -1.17 -1.27 14.59
CA SER A 590 -1.00 -0.09 15.43
C SER A 590 0.49 0.23 15.66
N PRO A 591 0.99 1.38 15.16
CA PRO A 591 2.35 1.84 15.44
C PRO A 591 2.50 2.41 16.86
N PHE A 592 1.39 2.53 17.61
CA PHE A 592 1.35 3.10 18.95
C PHE A 592 1.51 2.05 20.05
N ALA A 593 1.47 0.76 19.71
CA ALA A 593 1.96 -0.32 20.55
C ALA A 593 3.33 -0.75 20.02
N GLN A 594 4.39 -0.49 20.79
CA GLN A 594 5.79 -0.71 20.36
C GLN A 594 6.51 -1.68 21.29
N PHE A 595 7.24 -2.62 20.69
CA PHE A 595 8.01 -3.63 21.40
C PHE A 595 9.44 -3.70 20.86
N HIS A 596 10.40 -3.95 21.74
CA HIS A 596 11.75 -4.39 21.34
C HIS A 596 11.87 -5.89 21.56
N MET A 597 12.60 -6.57 20.69
CA MET A 597 13.06 -7.93 20.98
C MET A 597 14.17 -7.88 22.04
N ALA A 598 14.03 -8.68 23.10
CA ALA A 598 14.98 -8.70 24.21
C ALA A 598 16.36 -9.26 23.82
N SER A 599 16.37 -10.23 22.89
CA SER A 599 17.57 -10.79 22.26
C SER A 599 17.33 -10.92 20.75
N PRO A 600 18.30 -10.59 19.88
CA PRO A 600 18.17 -10.83 18.44
C PRO A 600 18.00 -12.34 18.21
N PRO A 601 17.15 -12.77 17.25
CA PRO A 601 16.96 -14.18 16.97
C PRO A 601 18.31 -14.79 16.54
N PRO A 602 18.63 -16.03 16.95
CA PRO A 602 19.85 -16.68 16.51
C PRO A 602 19.85 -16.78 14.98
N GLN A 603 20.75 -16.02 14.35
CA GLN A 603 20.87 -15.81 12.91
C GLN A 603 19.56 -15.39 12.21
N ALA A 604 19.17 -14.12 12.37
CA ALA A 604 18.62 -13.43 11.21
C ALA A 604 19.76 -13.32 10.19
N SER A 605 19.63 -13.98 9.04
CA SER A 605 20.49 -13.66 7.89
C SER A 605 20.49 -12.13 7.73
N PRO A 606 21.65 -11.50 7.49
CA PRO A 606 21.72 -10.09 7.15
C PRO A 606 20.83 -9.71 5.96
N ASP A 607 20.37 -10.69 5.18
CA ASP A 607 19.52 -10.56 4.03
C ASP A 607 18.06 -10.92 4.35
N TRP A 608 17.22 -9.89 4.45
CA TRP A 608 15.76 -10.02 4.26
C TRP A 608 15.41 -10.67 2.90
N GLN A 609 16.37 -10.75 1.97
CA GLN A 609 16.26 -11.39 0.65
C GLN A 609 16.29 -12.94 0.68
N ALA A 610 16.68 -13.57 1.80
CA ALA A 610 16.89 -15.03 1.86
C ALA A 610 15.59 -15.86 2.03
N VAL A 611 14.40 -15.27 1.88
CA VAL A 611 13.10 -15.97 2.02
C VAL A 611 12.40 -16.20 0.66
N THR A 612 13.18 -16.41 -0.40
CA THR A 612 12.62 -16.78 -1.73
C THR A 612 12.94 -18.21 -2.15
N ALA A 613 13.47 -19.04 -1.25
CA ALA A 613 13.76 -20.44 -1.56
C ALA A 613 13.24 -21.38 -0.46
N ASP A 614 12.21 -22.16 -0.83
CA ASP A 614 11.82 -23.49 -0.34
C ASP A 614 10.67 -23.60 0.70
N PRO A 615 9.86 -24.69 0.68
CA PRO A 615 9.17 -25.36 -0.43
C PRO A 615 7.68 -24.94 -0.51
N GLN A 616 7.05 -25.14 -1.66
CA GLN A 616 5.64 -24.82 -1.89
C GLN A 616 4.70 -25.41 -0.81
N PRO A 617 3.66 -24.66 -0.40
CA PRO A 617 2.60 -25.22 0.43
C PRO A 617 1.93 -26.41 -0.30
N ALA A 618 1.56 -27.45 0.47
CA ALA A 618 0.99 -28.69 -0.05
C ALA A 618 -0.31 -28.49 -0.86
N GLU A 619 -0.97 -27.34 -0.68
CA GLU A 619 -2.01 -26.81 -1.55
C GLU A 619 -1.77 -25.31 -1.72
N PRO A 620 -1.75 -24.76 -2.95
CA PRO A 620 -1.69 -23.32 -3.14
C PRO A 620 -2.93 -22.69 -2.50
N PRO A 621 -2.79 -21.58 -1.75
CA PRO A 621 -3.93 -20.79 -1.35
C PRO A 621 -4.79 -20.47 -2.58
N GLU A 622 -6.12 -20.41 -2.42
CA GLU A 622 -6.96 -19.82 -3.47
C GLU A 622 -6.38 -18.43 -3.79
N SER A 623 -6.01 -18.19 -5.06
CA SER A 623 -5.33 -16.93 -5.43
C SER A 623 -6.27 -15.75 -5.16
N HIS A 624 -6.00 -14.98 -4.10
CA HIS A 624 -6.86 -13.86 -3.70
C HIS A 624 -6.55 -12.54 -4.46
N GLY A 625 -5.64 -12.56 -5.43
CA GLY A 625 -5.20 -11.36 -6.15
C GLY A 625 -4.03 -10.65 -5.44
N GLU A 626 -3.76 -9.41 -5.82
CA GLU A 626 -2.78 -8.55 -5.14
C GLU A 626 -3.36 -8.01 -3.83
N ASP A 627 -2.50 -7.73 -2.84
CA ASP A 627 -2.90 -7.16 -1.55
C ASP A 627 -3.52 -5.76 -1.73
N PRO A 628 -4.79 -5.53 -1.35
CA PRO A 628 -5.43 -4.23 -1.50
C PRO A 628 -4.77 -3.14 -0.63
N TYR A 629 -4.10 -3.55 0.45
CA TYR A 629 -3.41 -2.65 1.37
C TYR A 629 -1.94 -2.40 1.00
N TYR A 630 -1.49 -2.93 -0.14
CA TYR A 630 -0.13 -2.77 -0.63
C TYR A 630 -0.10 -2.41 -2.12
N ASN A 631 0.08 -1.12 -2.40
CA ASN A 631 0.01 -0.58 -3.76
C ASN A 631 0.89 -1.36 -4.76
N PRO A 632 0.39 -1.70 -5.96
CA PRO A 632 1.14 -2.45 -6.97
C PRO A 632 2.37 -1.74 -7.55
N ASN A 633 2.49 -0.43 -7.32
CA ASN A 633 3.68 0.37 -7.62
C ASN A 633 4.77 0.24 -6.55
N LEU A 634 4.52 -0.47 -5.44
CA LEU A 634 5.53 -0.81 -4.44
C LEU A 634 6.16 -2.18 -4.71
N ALA A 635 7.47 -2.26 -4.52
CA ALA A 635 8.27 -3.46 -4.66
C ALA A 635 7.95 -4.46 -3.54
N LEU A 636 8.10 -5.74 -3.86
CA LEU A 636 7.86 -6.85 -2.94
C LEU A 636 9.20 -7.42 -2.45
N ASP A 637 10.09 -6.54 -1.97
CA ASP A 637 11.46 -6.86 -1.54
C ASP A 637 11.66 -6.72 -0.02
N GLY A 638 10.57 -6.55 0.72
CA GLY A 638 10.56 -6.41 2.17
C GLY A 638 10.61 -4.96 2.67
N TRP A 639 10.70 -3.97 1.78
CA TRP A 639 10.75 -2.55 2.16
C TRP A 639 9.56 -1.77 1.61
N PHE A 640 8.92 -0.97 2.48
CA PHE A 640 7.69 -0.24 2.14
C PHE A 640 7.91 0.95 1.19
N ASP A 641 9.15 1.36 0.91
CA ASP A 641 9.42 2.63 0.20
C ASP A 641 10.01 2.42 -1.21
N HIS A 642 10.25 1.19 -1.63
CA HIS A 642 10.85 0.90 -2.93
C HIS A 642 9.76 0.81 -4.00
N ALA A 643 9.95 1.50 -5.14
CA ALA A 643 9.04 1.39 -6.27
C ALA A 643 9.27 0.11 -7.09
N ALA A 644 8.20 -0.58 -7.45
CA ALA A 644 8.22 -1.67 -8.42
C ALA A 644 8.59 -1.13 -9.81
N THR A 645 9.53 -1.78 -10.48
CA THR A 645 9.96 -1.43 -11.84
C THR A 645 10.05 -2.70 -12.71
N PRO A 646 9.09 -2.95 -13.62
CA PRO A 646 7.88 -2.15 -13.88
C PRO A 646 6.83 -2.27 -12.77
N SER A 647 5.78 -1.44 -12.85
CA SER A 647 4.60 -1.57 -11.99
C SER A 647 3.98 -2.96 -12.11
N ARG A 648 3.45 -3.49 -11.01
CA ARG A 648 2.70 -4.77 -11.01
C ARG A 648 1.24 -4.60 -11.44
N ARG A 649 0.78 -3.35 -11.58
CA ARG A 649 -0.61 -2.99 -11.91
C ARG A 649 -1.04 -3.62 -13.24
N VAL A 650 -2.22 -4.22 -13.24
CA VAL A 650 -2.91 -4.60 -14.48
C VAL A 650 -3.56 -3.37 -15.11
N LYS A 651 -3.22 -3.06 -16.37
CA LYS A 651 -3.79 -1.90 -17.07
C LYS A 651 -5.18 -2.21 -17.66
N PRO A 652 -6.09 -1.22 -17.74
CA PRO A 652 -7.44 -1.44 -18.25
C PRO A 652 -7.49 -2.00 -19.68
N TRP A 653 -6.63 -1.49 -20.58
CA TRP A 653 -6.58 -1.91 -21.98
C TRP A 653 -6.01 -3.33 -22.16
N GLU A 654 -5.22 -3.82 -21.21
CA GLU A 654 -4.69 -5.20 -21.21
C GLU A 654 -5.71 -6.20 -20.68
N ALA A 655 -6.42 -5.84 -19.61
CA ALA A 655 -7.46 -6.67 -19.01
C ALA A 655 -8.56 -7.04 -20.01
N ARG A 656 -8.97 -6.09 -20.87
CA ARG A 656 -9.94 -6.35 -21.93
C ARG A 656 -9.40 -7.26 -23.02
N ARG A 657 -8.18 -7.03 -23.51
CA ARG A 657 -7.54 -7.93 -24.50
C ARG A 657 -7.46 -9.36 -23.99
N ARG A 658 -7.17 -9.55 -22.69
CA ARG A 658 -7.17 -10.88 -22.05
C ARG A 658 -8.56 -11.50 -22.05
N ARG A 659 -9.61 -10.75 -21.66
CA ARG A 659 -11.01 -11.21 -21.72
C ARG A 659 -11.45 -11.55 -23.14
N ASP A 660 -11.16 -10.70 -24.11
CA ASP A 660 -11.52 -10.90 -25.52
C ASP A 660 -10.81 -12.14 -26.10
N ARG A 661 -9.53 -12.35 -25.74
CA ARG A 661 -8.79 -13.56 -26.10
C ARG A 661 -9.39 -14.81 -25.47
N LEU A 662 -9.70 -14.77 -24.16
CA LEU A 662 -10.32 -15.90 -23.46
C LEU A 662 -11.72 -16.22 -24.04
N ALA A 663 -12.49 -15.20 -24.40
CA ALA A 663 -13.80 -15.35 -25.04
C ALA A 663 -13.69 -15.91 -26.47
N GLN A 664 -12.66 -15.52 -27.24
CA GLN A 664 -12.35 -16.11 -28.55
C GLN A 664 -11.92 -17.58 -28.42
N GLU A 665 -11.06 -17.90 -27.46
CA GLU A 665 -10.66 -19.28 -27.15
C GLU A 665 -11.85 -20.13 -26.70
N THR A 666 -12.73 -19.58 -25.86
CA THR A 666 -13.97 -20.24 -25.43
C THR A 666 -14.94 -20.45 -26.60
N ARG A 667 -15.06 -19.47 -27.51
CA ARG A 667 -15.87 -19.62 -28.75
C ARG A 667 -15.26 -20.64 -29.72
N ALA A 668 -13.94 -20.67 -29.85
CA ALA A 668 -13.23 -21.70 -30.63
C ALA A 668 -13.44 -23.10 -30.04
N ASN A 669 -13.46 -23.22 -28.71
CA ASN A 669 -13.78 -24.46 -28.00
C ASN A 669 -15.28 -24.82 -28.09
N SER A 670 -16.19 -23.85 -28.22
CA SER A 670 -17.63 -24.10 -28.42
C SER A 670 -17.98 -24.62 -29.82
N LEU A 671 -17.12 -24.39 -30.81
CA LEU A 671 -17.21 -24.99 -32.16
C LEU A 671 -16.86 -26.50 -32.17
N ILE A 672 -16.34 -27.05 -31.06
CA ILE A 672 -16.10 -28.49 -30.85
C ILE A 672 -17.40 -29.22 -30.44
N GLY A 673 -18.52 -28.51 -30.27
CA GLY A 673 -19.77 -29.04 -29.72
C GLY A 673 -20.64 -29.93 -30.62
N HIS A 674 -20.37 -30.07 -31.92
CA HIS A 674 -21.19 -30.93 -32.80
C HIS A 674 -20.33 -31.68 -33.84
N LEU A 675 -19.89 -32.90 -33.48
CA LEU A 675 -19.34 -33.87 -34.43
C LEU A 675 -20.39 -34.95 -34.75
N PRO A 676 -20.64 -35.27 -36.04
CA PRO A 676 -21.54 -36.35 -36.42
C PRO A 676 -21.05 -37.74 -35.98
N LYS A 677 -22.01 -38.64 -35.71
CA LYS A 677 -21.78 -40.05 -35.36
C LYS A 677 -20.95 -40.74 -36.47
N GLY A 678 -19.75 -41.23 -36.14
CA GLY A 678 -18.89 -42.01 -37.05
C GLY A 678 -17.45 -41.51 -37.24
N SER A 679 -17.06 -40.42 -36.58
CA SER A 679 -15.69 -39.84 -36.67
C SER A 679 -14.67 -40.68 -35.88
N ARG A 680 -13.49 -40.97 -36.45
CA ARG A 680 -12.40 -41.76 -35.82
C ARG A 680 -11.31 -40.85 -35.21
N LEU A 681 -10.70 -41.27 -34.10
CA LEU A 681 -9.76 -40.51 -33.26
C LEU A 681 -8.34 -41.12 -33.31
N LEU A 682 -7.28 -40.30 -33.33
CA LEU A 682 -5.86 -40.69 -33.15
C LEU A 682 -5.21 -39.80 -32.06
N GLU A 683 -4.30 -40.34 -31.23
CA GLU A 683 -3.72 -39.66 -30.06
C GLU A 683 -2.16 -39.67 -30.07
N ILE A 684 -1.46 -38.53 -29.93
CA ILE A 684 0.02 -38.40 -29.94
C ILE A 684 0.51 -37.32 -28.95
N GLY A 685 1.40 -37.61 -27.99
CA GLY A 685 1.83 -36.78 -26.83
C GLY A 685 2.58 -35.44 -27.05
N ALA A 686 2.61 -34.58 -26.01
CA ALA A 686 2.78 -33.12 -26.11
C ALA A 686 4.23 -32.66 -26.04
N SER A 687 4.65 -31.80 -26.98
CA SER A 687 5.64 -30.73 -26.75
C SER A 687 5.61 -29.74 -27.93
N TYR A 688 5.33 -28.46 -27.63
CA TYR A 688 5.57 -27.23 -28.39
C TYR A 688 5.63 -27.26 -29.94
N SER A 689 4.67 -26.53 -30.54
CA SER A 689 4.63 -25.93 -31.91
C SER A 689 3.72 -26.62 -32.96
N PRO A 690 2.92 -25.87 -33.76
CA PRO A 690 1.82 -26.41 -34.54
C PRO A 690 2.17 -26.52 -36.03
N LEU A 691 2.68 -27.66 -36.49
CA LEU A 691 2.70 -27.99 -37.92
C LEU A 691 2.52 -29.50 -38.12
N ALA A 692 1.26 -29.96 -38.09
CA ALA A 692 0.88 -31.21 -38.73
C ALA A 692 0.10 -30.89 -40.02
N PRO A 693 0.47 -31.42 -41.19
CA PRO A 693 -0.27 -31.19 -42.42
C PRO A 693 -1.65 -31.87 -42.31
N ARG A 694 -2.71 -31.10 -42.55
CA ARG A 694 -4.05 -31.66 -42.79
C ARG A 694 -4.04 -32.37 -44.14
N SER A 695 -3.83 -33.69 -44.15
CA SER A 695 -4.22 -34.54 -45.27
C SER A 695 -5.32 -35.53 -44.82
N GLU A 696 -6.43 -35.45 -45.55
CA GLU A 696 -7.55 -36.40 -45.61
C GLU A 696 -8.02 -37.07 -44.30
N GLY A 697 -8.83 -36.33 -43.53
CA GLY A 697 -9.92 -36.94 -42.73
C GLY A 697 -9.60 -37.37 -41.29
N TRP A 698 -8.44 -37.02 -40.73
CA TRP A 698 -8.07 -37.36 -39.35
C TRP A 698 -8.10 -36.13 -38.42
N ASN A 699 -8.64 -36.30 -37.21
CA ASN A 699 -8.47 -35.37 -36.08
C ASN A 699 -7.56 -36.03 -35.03
N THR A 700 -6.55 -35.29 -34.55
CA THR A 700 -5.51 -35.78 -33.62
C THR A 700 -5.61 -35.07 -32.26
N THR A 701 -5.50 -35.79 -31.14
CA THR A 701 -5.39 -35.25 -29.76
C THR A 701 -4.09 -35.73 -29.10
N ILE A 702 -3.64 -35.13 -28.01
CA ILE A 702 -2.29 -35.32 -27.45
C ILE A 702 -2.35 -35.69 -25.97
N ILE A 703 -1.78 -36.84 -25.54
CA ILE A 703 -1.70 -37.26 -24.11
C ILE A 703 -0.31 -37.86 -23.79
N ASP A 704 0.21 -37.58 -22.59
CA ASP A 704 1.55 -37.95 -22.13
C ASP A 704 1.57 -39.23 -21.24
N HIS A 705 2.66 -40.00 -21.32
CA HIS A 705 3.06 -41.09 -20.40
C HIS A 705 2.11 -42.30 -20.16
N ALA A 706 1.51 -42.91 -21.18
CA ALA A 706 0.75 -44.17 -21.02
C ALA A 706 1.23 -45.28 -21.98
N SER A 707 1.43 -46.50 -21.48
CA SER A 707 1.75 -47.65 -22.34
C SER A 707 0.51 -48.11 -23.11
N ARG A 708 0.71 -48.82 -24.24
CA ARG A 708 -0.40 -49.45 -24.99
C ARG A 708 -1.32 -50.29 -24.08
N ALA A 709 -0.74 -50.98 -23.11
CA ALA A 709 -1.50 -51.79 -22.15
C ALA A 709 -2.41 -50.93 -21.24
N ASP A 710 -1.92 -49.77 -20.80
CA ASP A 710 -2.69 -48.84 -19.96
C ASP A 710 -3.85 -48.21 -20.73
N LEU A 711 -3.63 -47.87 -22.00
CA LEU A 711 -4.66 -47.30 -22.87
C LEU A 711 -5.75 -48.33 -23.22
N VAL A 712 -5.35 -49.57 -23.57
CA VAL A 712 -6.30 -50.67 -23.77
C VAL A 712 -7.12 -50.90 -22.50
N LYS A 713 -6.49 -50.89 -21.33
CA LYS A 713 -7.18 -51.06 -20.04
C LYS A 713 -8.15 -49.91 -19.74
N LYS A 714 -7.78 -48.66 -20.03
CA LYS A 714 -8.62 -47.47 -19.83
C LYS A 714 -9.87 -47.50 -20.71
N TYR A 715 -9.72 -47.86 -21.98
CA TYR A 715 -10.79 -47.74 -22.98
C TYR A 715 -11.50 -49.05 -23.33
N ARG A 716 -11.17 -50.19 -22.69
CA ARG A 716 -11.77 -51.51 -23.01
C ARG A 716 -13.29 -51.57 -22.94
N ASN A 717 -13.92 -50.69 -22.16
CA ASN A 717 -15.38 -50.65 -21.97
C ASN A 717 -16.03 -49.47 -22.68
N ASP A 718 -15.28 -48.66 -23.42
CA ASP A 718 -15.81 -47.53 -24.18
C ASP A 718 -16.11 -47.99 -25.63
N PRO A 719 -17.39 -48.16 -26.01
CA PRO A 719 -17.76 -48.64 -27.34
C PRO A 719 -17.46 -47.62 -28.46
N SER A 720 -17.09 -46.39 -28.11
CA SER A 720 -16.69 -45.36 -29.09
C SER A 720 -15.22 -45.46 -29.48
N VAL A 721 -14.41 -46.26 -28.78
CA VAL A 721 -12.96 -46.39 -28.98
C VAL A 721 -12.60 -47.83 -29.37
N SER A 722 -12.00 -47.98 -30.56
CA SER A 722 -11.51 -49.27 -31.04
C SER A 722 -10.11 -49.55 -30.48
N THR A 723 -10.03 -50.23 -29.33
CA THR A 723 -8.75 -50.57 -28.67
C THR A 723 -7.83 -51.47 -29.51
N GLU A 724 -8.38 -52.21 -30.49
CA GLU A 724 -7.61 -53.03 -31.44
C GLU A 724 -6.72 -52.22 -32.40
N ARG A 725 -6.96 -50.91 -32.51
CA ARG A 725 -6.26 -50.00 -33.45
C ARG A 725 -5.21 -49.11 -32.78
N ILE A 726 -4.84 -49.41 -31.55
CA ILE A 726 -3.77 -48.69 -30.84
C ILE A 726 -2.42 -49.26 -31.30
N GLU A 727 -1.63 -48.44 -31.98
CA GLU A 727 -0.29 -48.77 -32.50
C GLU A 727 0.81 -47.99 -31.76
N ALA A 728 2.01 -48.56 -31.69
CA ALA A 728 3.19 -47.88 -31.14
C ALA A 728 3.89 -47.10 -32.26
N VAL A 729 4.32 -45.87 -31.98
CA VAL A 729 5.02 -45.04 -32.97
C VAL A 729 6.36 -44.60 -32.37
N ASP A 730 7.46 -44.91 -33.05
CA ASP A 730 8.81 -44.45 -32.70
C ASP A 730 9.14 -43.20 -33.51
N PHE A 731 9.55 -42.09 -32.87
CA PHE A 731 10.04 -40.90 -33.56
C PHE A 731 11.54 -40.67 -33.32
N VAL A 732 12.28 -40.37 -34.38
CA VAL A 732 13.69 -39.92 -34.37
C VAL A 732 13.72 -38.44 -34.76
N TRP A 733 14.42 -37.61 -33.99
CA TRP A 733 14.51 -36.16 -34.21
C TRP A 733 15.87 -35.76 -34.80
N THR A 734 15.89 -34.93 -35.83
CA THR A 734 17.08 -34.18 -36.30
C THR A 734 16.80 -32.69 -36.25
N GLN A 735 17.65 -31.95 -35.53
CA GLN A 735 17.50 -30.54 -35.15
C GLN A 735 17.45 -29.55 -36.33
N GLY A 736 16.62 -28.51 -36.16
CA GLY A 736 16.60 -27.25 -36.91
C GLY A 736 15.92 -26.18 -36.07
#